data_AF-A0A7Y2SRK1-F1
#
_entry.id   AF-A0A7Y2SRK1-F1
#
_cell.length_a   1.000
_cell.length_b   1.000
_cell.length_c   1.000
_cell.angle_alpha   90.00
_cell.angle_beta   90.00
_cell.angle_gamma   90.00
#
_symmetry.space_group_name_H-M   'P 1'
#
loop_
_entity.id
_entity.type
_entity.pdbx_description
1 polymer ?
#
loop_
_entity_poly.entity_id
_entity_poly.type
_entity_poly.pdbx_seq_one_letter_code
_entity_poly.pdbx_strand_id
1 'polypeptide(L)'
;MIDATLIFDKDGLDPEAQEVVGRRRQNLQEFVDEAADVLSHELLDPRADDATLRAQLLALAPSIRPEAYLPLAQQLGFVDANRRRIYLRAWRLGMLSRSIWLPYAQACKTGIAPIFAEIERRFLIVLQVSPHVTNWIAALSEQHLCRDDAAARRLAYDLDRVSETAANQARDLVLTWCRIGQPGLLKHADYTCFDELMLVQRYEQEVAERRSDAAGVQATLRSDVIGLYRAFHDPEFLKAYQASYGANARPWDQSLLHQPPDTEVRQAAQLRIPPLRPILIPILSRLRGETEANANALLDALLRHGLPDLVAFRCAGGDTSADMSRELEQICKVAAQLLRAVQPDKREQILTSLRNLHGAAIASGVSFPLMNLIRHLPSSTYRRKRQRRKILDSLIEAFAEREGLTKSAAGSSIKNLMIYGPLGLLPQREWSKAIHPRLWSYLYMVKLGRLEDTVSESVLTGQVNEYARLLGVEPLPKQIVIGIYGHFRKNTYYNSGDGEAIAAVPLRKALKLAGVARLHEQWLLLTIELDIDLVSPALRSLGGACWVVLVLDCGSQRPVGLWLSEKPPRGVESGLALYDALFHRTALHWPLRGIPEHILLPQTLLDGADNLRKAAAFLMAELEPINSQEDCLKKLPYARDLIGELTEQYKPALLSGRRRAPKRQLTIPQADEEIRSWLYTRCFPNHRTDPVPASLRKHGFALPGYDTPAAGWLLPVVAEHIQTVRNGVRLGKRAYIDPQAGIEPSLSVHVRMMPSRLGSARAVFIEHIGDVGSRMDYLPLASRS
;
A
#
# COMPACT_ATOMS: atom_id res chain seq x y z
N MET A 1 10.07 -0.09 -55.16
CA MET A 1 10.71 -1.35 -54.79
C MET A 1 11.98 -1.00 -54.03
N ILE A 2 11.90 -0.93 -52.70
CA ILE A 2 13.08 -0.90 -51.82
C ILE A 2 13.22 -2.35 -51.37
N ASP A 3 14.34 -2.97 -51.69
CA ASP A 3 14.70 -4.31 -51.24
C ASP A 3 15.10 -4.19 -49.75
N ALA A 4 14.10 -4.03 -48.88
CA ALA A 4 14.28 -3.70 -47.47
C ALA A 4 14.30 -4.98 -46.63
N THR A 5 15.45 -5.64 -46.57
CA THR A 5 15.72 -6.56 -45.47
C THR A 5 15.70 -5.72 -44.17
N LEU A 6 14.86 -6.10 -43.21
CA LEU A 6 14.83 -5.48 -41.89
C LEU A 6 16.11 -5.86 -41.16
N ILE A 7 17.13 -4.99 -41.25
CA ILE A 7 18.37 -5.17 -40.52
C ILE A 7 18.13 -4.70 -39.08
N PHE A 8 18.01 -5.65 -38.16
CA PHE A 8 18.03 -5.36 -36.73
C PHE A 8 19.44 -4.93 -36.29
N ASP A 9 19.53 -4.01 -35.34
CA ASP A 9 20.83 -3.64 -34.76
C ASP A 9 21.33 -4.69 -33.75
N LYS A 10 22.50 -4.39 -33.17
CA LYS A 10 23.10 -5.21 -32.10
C LYS A 10 22.24 -5.34 -30.84
N ASP A 11 21.26 -4.46 -30.64
CA ASP A 11 20.35 -4.48 -29.50
C ASP A 11 19.02 -5.19 -29.82
N GLY A 12 18.85 -5.64 -31.07
CA GLY A 12 17.68 -6.37 -31.55
C GLY A 12 16.50 -5.47 -31.91
N LEU A 13 16.72 -4.18 -32.16
CA LEU A 13 15.68 -3.20 -32.48
C LEU A 13 15.52 -3.01 -33.98
N ASP A 14 14.28 -2.79 -34.45
CA ASP A 14 13.99 -2.47 -35.84
C ASP A 14 14.25 -0.98 -36.15
N PRO A 15 14.33 -0.57 -37.44
CA PRO A 15 14.65 0.82 -37.81
C PRO A 15 13.70 1.87 -37.22
N GLU A 16 12.40 1.54 -37.06
CA GLU A 16 11.42 2.43 -36.44
C GLU A 16 11.76 2.67 -34.96
N ALA A 17 12.07 1.60 -34.21
CA ALA A 17 12.53 1.73 -32.83
C ALA A 17 13.85 2.52 -32.74
N GLN A 18 14.80 2.26 -33.64
CA GLN A 18 16.09 2.95 -33.67
C GLN A 18 15.94 4.46 -33.88
N GLU A 19 15.04 4.90 -34.77
CA GLU A 19 14.77 6.32 -35.00
C GLU A 19 14.25 7.01 -33.74
N VAL A 20 13.29 6.38 -33.05
CA VAL A 20 12.74 6.88 -31.78
C VAL A 20 13.81 6.93 -30.70
N VAL A 21 14.56 5.84 -30.55
CA VAL A 21 15.65 5.71 -29.58
C VAL A 21 16.72 6.77 -29.81
N GLY A 22 17.18 6.97 -31.05
CA GLY A 22 18.20 7.94 -31.41
C GLY A 22 17.80 9.37 -31.06
N ARG A 23 16.60 9.80 -31.46
CA ARG A 23 16.05 11.13 -31.14
C ARG A 23 15.91 11.35 -29.63
N ARG A 24 15.39 10.37 -28.89
CA ARG A 24 15.21 10.50 -27.43
C ARG A 24 16.54 10.48 -26.69
N ARG A 25 17.52 9.73 -27.19
CA ARG A 25 18.87 9.73 -26.67
C ARG A 25 19.52 11.11 -26.82
N GLN A 26 19.32 11.77 -27.96
CA GLN A 26 19.78 13.15 -28.15
C GLN A 26 19.16 14.09 -27.11
N ASN A 27 17.83 14.08 -26.95
CA ASN A 27 17.16 14.92 -25.94
C ASN A 27 17.65 14.63 -24.51
N LEU A 28 17.96 13.36 -24.19
CA LEU A 28 18.51 12.99 -22.89
C LEU A 28 19.93 13.50 -22.67
N GLN A 29 20.76 13.50 -23.72
CA GLN A 29 22.10 14.07 -23.63
C GLN A 29 22.03 15.57 -23.35
N GLU A 30 21.18 16.30 -24.09
CA GLU A 30 20.94 17.73 -23.86
C GLU A 30 20.46 17.99 -22.42
N PHE A 31 19.52 17.18 -21.93
CA PHE A 31 19.06 17.26 -20.53
C PHE A 31 20.17 16.98 -19.49
N VAL A 32 21.03 15.99 -19.75
CA VAL A 32 22.15 15.65 -18.85
C VAL A 32 23.18 16.76 -18.81
N ASP A 33 23.51 17.33 -19.97
CA ASP A 33 24.47 18.43 -20.09
C ASP A 33 23.95 19.65 -19.30
N GLU A 34 22.67 20.01 -19.44
CA GLU A 34 22.03 21.08 -18.66
C GLU A 34 21.95 20.77 -17.15
N ALA A 35 21.67 19.51 -16.79
CA ALA A 35 21.56 19.10 -15.39
C ALA A 35 22.92 19.05 -14.69
N ALA A 36 24.01 18.75 -15.41
CA ALA A 36 25.36 18.73 -14.87
C ALA A 36 25.81 20.13 -14.40
N ASP A 37 25.39 21.18 -15.10
CA ASP A 37 25.66 22.58 -14.72
C ASP A 37 24.95 22.96 -13.40
N VAL A 38 23.79 22.36 -13.11
CA VAL A 38 22.98 22.67 -11.93
C VAL A 38 23.33 21.77 -10.73
N LEU A 39 23.68 20.52 -10.96
CA LEU A 39 23.86 19.49 -9.92
C LEU A 39 25.31 19.35 -9.41
N SER A 40 26.18 20.32 -9.72
CA SER A 40 27.63 20.31 -9.52
C SER A 40 28.36 19.24 -10.36
N HIS A 41 29.34 19.67 -11.15
CA HIS A 41 30.09 18.83 -12.10
C HIS A 41 30.76 17.58 -11.48
N GLU A 42 30.89 17.49 -10.16
CA GLU A 42 31.51 16.34 -9.51
C GLU A 42 30.68 15.05 -9.57
N LEU A 43 29.37 15.13 -9.83
CA LEU A 43 28.45 13.98 -9.74
C LEU A 43 27.98 13.42 -11.09
N LEU A 44 28.03 14.22 -12.16
CA LEU A 44 27.63 13.84 -13.51
C LEU A 44 28.76 14.16 -14.49
N ASP A 45 29.34 13.13 -15.10
CA ASP A 45 30.27 13.31 -16.20
C ASP A 45 29.50 13.13 -17.52
N PRO A 46 29.19 14.23 -18.24
CA PRO A 46 28.45 14.15 -19.50
C PRO A 46 29.22 13.42 -20.61
N ARG A 47 30.54 13.22 -20.44
CA ARG A 47 31.40 12.49 -21.38
C ARG A 47 31.55 11.02 -21.03
N ALA A 48 30.91 10.55 -19.95
CA ALA A 48 30.95 9.16 -19.55
C ALA A 48 30.30 8.25 -20.60
N ASP A 49 30.69 6.98 -20.62
CA ASP A 49 30.01 6.00 -21.46
C ASP A 49 28.54 5.77 -21.02
N ASP A 50 27.74 5.18 -21.91
CA ASP A 50 26.30 5.00 -21.71
C ASP A 50 25.98 4.21 -20.42
N ALA A 51 26.85 3.26 -20.04
CA ALA A 51 26.67 2.45 -18.83
C ALA A 51 26.93 3.27 -17.55
N THR A 52 28.00 4.07 -17.57
CA THR A 52 28.41 4.93 -16.46
C THR A 52 27.39 6.06 -16.26
N LEU A 53 26.93 6.70 -17.32
CA LEU A 53 25.89 7.74 -17.26
C LEU A 53 24.58 7.20 -16.66
N ARG A 54 24.16 6.00 -17.08
CA ARG A 54 22.99 5.32 -16.49
C ARG A 54 23.14 5.04 -15.00
N ALA A 55 24.33 4.62 -14.56
CA ALA A 55 24.60 4.37 -13.15
C ALA A 55 24.55 5.67 -12.32
N GLN A 56 25.16 6.76 -12.82
CA GLN A 56 25.12 8.08 -12.18
C GLN A 56 23.69 8.61 -12.05
N LEU A 57 22.91 8.59 -13.14
CA LEU A 57 21.52 9.04 -13.13
C LEU A 57 20.63 8.19 -12.21
N LEU A 58 20.83 6.87 -12.16
CA LEU A 58 20.07 6.00 -11.26
C LEU A 58 20.35 6.31 -9.78
N ALA A 59 21.60 6.64 -9.45
CA ALA A 59 22.00 7.06 -8.11
C ALA A 59 21.44 8.44 -7.72
N LEU A 60 21.35 9.37 -8.68
CA LEU A 60 20.88 10.74 -8.46
C LEU A 60 19.34 10.90 -8.53
N ALA A 61 18.64 9.99 -9.21
CA ALA A 61 17.20 10.08 -9.43
C ALA A 61 16.31 10.24 -8.17
N PRO A 62 16.70 9.78 -6.95
CA PRO A 62 15.97 10.10 -5.72
C PRO A 62 16.11 11.57 -5.28
N SER A 63 17.23 12.21 -5.62
CA SER A 63 17.60 13.57 -5.21
C SER A 63 17.11 14.64 -6.19
N ILE A 64 16.88 14.28 -7.45
CA ILE A 64 16.35 15.19 -8.48
C ILE A 64 14.85 15.39 -8.25
N ARG A 65 14.44 16.65 -8.03
CA ARG A 65 13.03 17.00 -7.85
C ARG A 65 12.26 16.80 -9.16
N PRO A 66 10.98 16.38 -9.14
CA PRO A 66 10.18 16.18 -10.35
C PRO A 66 10.20 17.37 -11.32
N GLU A 67 10.19 18.60 -10.81
CA GLU A 67 10.14 19.82 -11.62
C GLU A 67 11.36 19.96 -12.54
N ALA A 68 12.51 19.41 -12.15
CA ALA A 68 13.71 19.41 -12.98
C ALA A 68 13.56 18.58 -14.26
N TYR A 69 12.62 17.62 -14.31
CA TYR A 69 12.35 16.81 -15.51
C TYR A 69 11.37 17.49 -16.49
N LEU A 70 10.82 18.66 -16.16
CA LEU A 70 9.83 19.32 -17.02
C LEU A 70 10.40 19.76 -18.38
N PRO A 71 11.61 20.34 -18.50
CA PRO A 71 12.19 20.69 -19.80
C PRO A 71 12.34 19.47 -20.72
N LEU A 72 12.87 18.36 -20.17
CA LEU A 72 12.94 17.09 -20.88
C LEU A 72 11.54 16.59 -21.31
N ALA A 73 10.55 16.68 -20.42
CA ALA A 73 9.17 16.29 -20.74
C ALA A 73 8.56 17.13 -21.88
N GLN A 74 8.95 18.40 -22.02
CA GLN A 74 8.55 19.28 -23.12
C GLN A 74 9.23 18.87 -24.43
N GLN A 75 10.55 18.67 -24.42
CA GLN A 75 11.30 18.17 -25.59
C GLN A 75 10.79 16.81 -26.10
N LEU A 76 10.34 15.95 -25.18
CA LEU A 76 9.76 14.64 -25.50
C LEU A 76 8.28 14.70 -25.93
N GLY A 77 7.63 15.87 -25.86
CA GLY A 77 6.22 16.07 -26.21
C GLY A 77 5.23 15.48 -25.21
N PHE A 78 5.66 15.12 -23.99
CA PHE A 78 4.77 14.54 -22.98
C PHE A 78 3.73 15.53 -22.46
N VAL A 79 4.07 16.82 -22.36
CA VAL A 79 3.12 17.86 -21.95
C VAL A 79 1.92 17.90 -22.92
N ASP A 80 2.19 17.94 -24.22
CA ASP A 80 1.15 18.03 -25.25
C ASP A 80 0.35 16.72 -25.36
N ALA A 81 1.01 15.58 -25.22
CA ALA A 81 0.34 14.28 -25.18
C ALA A 81 -0.66 14.17 -24.01
N ASN A 82 -0.28 14.63 -22.80
CA ASN A 82 -1.18 14.62 -21.64
C ASN A 82 -2.33 15.61 -21.80
N ARG A 83 -2.08 16.81 -22.32
CA ARG A 83 -3.13 17.79 -22.66
C ARG A 83 -4.16 17.19 -23.61
N ARG A 84 -3.71 16.62 -24.74
CA ARG A 84 -4.60 15.96 -25.71
C ARG A 84 -5.44 14.85 -25.08
N ARG A 85 -4.86 14.03 -24.20
CA ARG A 85 -5.61 13.00 -23.45
C ARG A 85 -6.69 13.61 -22.55
N ILE A 86 -6.39 14.70 -21.85
CA ILE A 86 -7.37 15.41 -21.01
C ILE A 86 -8.47 16.01 -21.88
N TYR A 87 -8.13 16.62 -23.03
CA TYR A 87 -9.11 17.18 -23.96
C TYR A 87 -10.05 16.09 -24.50
N LEU A 88 -9.49 14.96 -24.95
CA LEU A 88 -10.24 13.79 -25.41
C LEU A 88 -11.19 13.26 -24.34
N ARG A 89 -10.73 13.22 -23.08
CA ARG A 89 -11.54 12.78 -21.95
C ARG A 89 -12.65 13.78 -21.65
N ALA A 90 -12.35 15.08 -21.60
CA ALA A 90 -13.33 16.14 -21.35
C ALA A 90 -14.43 16.14 -22.43
N TRP A 91 -14.05 15.92 -23.69
CA TRP A 91 -14.98 15.73 -24.80
C TRP A 91 -15.90 14.51 -24.58
N ARG A 92 -15.31 13.32 -24.34
CA ARG A 92 -16.06 12.07 -24.14
C ARG A 92 -17.00 12.11 -22.93
N LEU A 93 -16.62 12.84 -21.88
CA LEU A 93 -17.43 13.00 -20.67
C LEU A 93 -18.48 14.12 -20.79
N GLY A 94 -18.56 14.82 -21.92
CA GLY A 94 -19.49 15.93 -22.11
C GLY A 94 -19.24 17.11 -21.17
N MET A 95 -17.97 17.31 -20.77
CA MET A 95 -17.55 18.44 -19.94
C MET A 95 -17.44 19.73 -20.75
N LEU A 96 -17.23 19.61 -22.06
CA LEU A 96 -17.09 20.72 -22.99
C LEU A 96 -18.46 21.22 -23.46
N SER A 97 -18.61 22.53 -23.63
CA SER A 97 -19.89 23.15 -24.00
C SER A 97 -20.35 22.75 -25.41
N ARG A 98 -21.50 22.08 -25.51
CA ARG A 98 -22.02 21.65 -26.81
C ARG A 98 -22.32 22.82 -27.75
N SER A 99 -22.74 23.98 -27.25
CA SER A 99 -23.04 25.14 -28.11
C SER A 99 -21.81 25.66 -28.86
N ILE A 100 -20.63 25.56 -28.26
CA ILE A 100 -19.36 25.96 -28.88
C ILE A 100 -18.83 24.87 -29.80
N TRP A 101 -18.84 23.61 -29.35
CA TRP A 101 -18.07 22.56 -30.01
C TRP A 101 -18.88 21.66 -30.95
N LEU A 102 -20.21 21.61 -30.81
CA LEU A 102 -21.07 20.81 -31.70
C LEU A 102 -21.04 21.31 -33.15
N PRO A 103 -21.03 22.62 -33.44
CA PRO A 103 -20.86 23.11 -34.82
C PRO A 103 -19.54 22.65 -35.45
N TYR A 104 -18.44 22.62 -34.67
CA TYR A 104 -17.14 22.12 -35.15
C TYR A 104 -17.16 20.60 -35.37
N ALA A 105 -17.80 19.84 -34.48
CA ALA A 105 -17.94 18.39 -34.64
C ALA A 105 -18.78 18.00 -35.85
N GLN A 106 -19.80 18.78 -36.19
CA GLN A 106 -20.66 18.56 -37.36
C GLN A 106 -20.00 19.06 -38.66
N ALA A 107 -19.17 20.10 -38.60
CA ALA A 107 -18.43 20.62 -39.75
C ALA A 107 -17.25 19.72 -40.18
N CYS A 108 -16.65 18.99 -39.24
CA CYS A 108 -15.54 18.08 -39.52
C CYS A 108 -16.01 16.74 -40.10
N LYS A 109 -16.44 16.73 -41.38
CA LYS A 109 -16.70 15.48 -42.12
C LYS A 109 -15.45 14.60 -42.33
N THR A 110 -14.26 15.14 -42.07
CA THR A 110 -12.94 14.56 -42.38
C THR A 110 -12.18 14.00 -41.18
N GLY A 111 -12.82 13.84 -40.02
CA GLY A 111 -12.26 13.14 -38.86
C GLY A 111 -12.08 14.00 -37.61
N ILE A 112 -11.57 13.39 -36.55
CA ILE A 112 -11.54 13.93 -35.18
C ILE A 112 -10.44 15.00 -34.98
N ALA A 113 -9.39 15.01 -35.82
CA ALA A 113 -8.19 15.83 -35.64
C ALA A 113 -8.42 17.37 -35.66
N PRO A 114 -9.25 17.96 -36.53
CA PRO A 114 -9.40 19.43 -36.61
C PRO A 114 -10.08 20.03 -35.38
N ILE A 115 -10.96 19.28 -34.70
CA ILE A 115 -11.62 19.72 -33.46
C ILE A 115 -10.60 19.87 -32.33
N PHE A 116 -9.63 18.96 -32.24
CA PHE A 116 -8.62 18.99 -31.19
C PHE A 116 -7.63 20.14 -31.35
N ALA A 117 -7.26 20.48 -32.58
CA ALA A 117 -6.44 21.67 -32.84
C ALA A 117 -7.13 22.95 -32.35
N GLU A 118 -8.45 23.06 -32.55
CA GLU A 118 -9.22 24.22 -32.08
C GLU A 118 -9.42 24.23 -30.55
N ILE A 119 -9.66 23.06 -29.93
CA ILE A 119 -9.69 22.93 -28.46
C ILE A 119 -8.36 23.37 -27.86
N GLU A 120 -7.26 22.83 -28.40
CA GLU A 120 -5.90 23.13 -27.97
C GLU A 120 -5.61 24.63 -28.10
N ARG A 121 -5.93 25.25 -29.24
CA ARG A 121 -5.77 26.68 -29.47
C ARG A 121 -6.51 27.53 -28.42
N ARG A 122 -7.78 27.24 -28.16
CA ARG A 122 -8.58 28.02 -27.18
C ARG A 122 -8.12 27.80 -25.75
N PHE A 123 -7.71 26.59 -25.40
CA PHE A 123 -7.24 26.29 -24.06
C PHE A 123 -5.85 26.89 -23.80
N LEU A 124 -4.99 26.97 -24.82
CA LEU A 124 -3.72 27.67 -24.70
C LEU A 124 -3.93 29.15 -24.35
N ILE A 125 -4.96 29.82 -24.90
CA ILE A 125 -5.31 31.19 -24.52
C ILE A 125 -5.64 31.25 -23.01
N VAL A 126 -6.46 30.33 -22.51
CA VAL A 126 -6.80 30.26 -21.07
C VAL A 126 -5.56 30.05 -20.21
N LEU A 127 -4.68 29.11 -20.59
CA LEU A 127 -3.48 28.76 -19.84
C LEU A 127 -2.43 29.89 -19.85
N GLN A 128 -2.44 30.77 -20.85
CA GLN A 128 -1.54 31.92 -20.95
C GLN A 128 -1.99 33.12 -20.09
N VAL A 129 -3.26 33.19 -19.68
CA VAL A 129 -3.79 34.33 -18.90
C VAL A 129 -3.18 34.41 -17.49
N SER A 130 -2.85 33.26 -16.87
CA SER A 130 -2.31 33.22 -15.51
C SER A 130 -1.65 31.88 -15.23
N PRO A 131 -0.66 31.79 -14.32
CA PRO A 131 -0.17 30.50 -13.81
C PRO A 131 -1.10 29.86 -12.77
N HIS A 132 -2.14 30.57 -12.29
CA HIS A 132 -3.00 30.10 -11.20
C HIS A 132 -4.28 29.41 -11.69
N VAL A 133 -4.52 28.20 -11.21
CA VAL A 133 -5.70 27.37 -11.54
C VAL A 133 -7.04 28.09 -11.30
N THR A 134 -7.13 28.95 -10.29
CA THR A 134 -8.36 29.74 -10.00
C THR A 134 -8.74 30.66 -11.16
N ASN A 135 -7.75 31.23 -11.85
CA ASN A 135 -7.99 32.13 -12.97
C ASN A 135 -8.37 31.33 -14.23
N TRP A 136 -7.86 30.10 -14.37
CA TRP A 136 -8.30 29.21 -15.44
C TRP A 136 -9.76 28.82 -15.28
N ILE A 137 -10.21 28.57 -14.05
CA ILE A 137 -11.62 28.25 -13.77
C ILE A 137 -12.51 29.40 -14.22
N ALA A 138 -12.18 30.64 -13.82
CA ALA A 138 -12.91 31.82 -14.24
C ALA A 138 -12.92 31.97 -15.77
N ALA A 139 -11.76 31.90 -16.42
CA ALA A 139 -11.63 32.03 -17.87
C ALA A 139 -12.37 30.92 -18.66
N LEU A 140 -12.35 29.66 -18.18
CA LEU A 140 -13.09 28.55 -18.80
C LEU A 140 -14.61 28.77 -18.71
N SER A 141 -15.09 29.31 -17.60
CA SER A 141 -16.51 29.63 -17.38
C SER A 141 -16.94 30.86 -18.18
N GLU A 142 -16.17 31.94 -18.15
CA GLU A 142 -16.43 33.21 -18.88
C GLU A 142 -16.47 33.00 -20.39
N GLN A 143 -15.55 32.21 -20.93
CA GLN A 143 -15.52 31.89 -22.36
C GLN A 143 -16.52 30.79 -22.74
N HIS A 144 -17.30 30.29 -21.79
CA HIS A 144 -18.27 29.20 -21.96
C HIS A 144 -17.68 27.94 -22.61
N LEU A 145 -16.37 27.68 -22.43
CA LEU A 145 -15.67 26.54 -23.04
C LEU A 145 -16.13 25.21 -22.42
N CYS A 146 -16.53 25.26 -21.15
CA CYS A 146 -17.10 24.14 -20.40
C CYS A 146 -18.63 24.23 -20.32
N ARG A 147 -19.27 23.08 -20.11
CA ARG A 147 -20.73 23.00 -19.95
C ARG A 147 -21.23 23.79 -18.74
N ASP A 148 -20.50 23.74 -17.64
CA ASP A 148 -20.82 24.38 -16.35
C ASP A 148 -19.56 24.61 -15.51
N ASP A 149 -19.70 25.33 -14.39
CA ASP A 149 -18.60 25.65 -13.48
C ASP A 149 -17.97 24.43 -12.80
N ALA A 150 -18.72 23.34 -12.62
CA ALA A 150 -18.19 22.12 -12.03
C ALA A 150 -17.25 21.42 -13.02
N ALA A 151 -17.63 21.39 -14.30
CA ALA A 151 -16.79 20.91 -15.40
C ALA A 151 -15.54 21.80 -15.58
N ALA A 152 -15.68 23.12 -15.52
CA ALA A 152 -14.56 24.06 -15.57
C ALA A 152 -13.57 23.83 -14.43
N ARG A 153 -14.06 23.73 -13.18
CA ARG A 153 -13.24 23.38 -12.00
C ARG A 153 -12.46 22.09 -12.19
N ARG A 154 -13.17 21.01 -12.55
CA ARG A 154 -12.54 19.70 -12.73
C ARG A 154 -11.48 19.72 -13.83
N LEU A 155 -11.78 20.33 -14.97
CA LEU A 155 -10.86 20.43 -16.09
C LEU A 155 -9.63 21.26 -15.75
N ALA A 156 -9.79 22.40 -15.08
CA ALA A 156 -8.67 23.25 -14.66
C ALA A 156 -7.70 22.49 -13.74
N TYR A 157 -8.20 21.74 -12.75
CA TYR A 157 -7.35 20.90 -11.89
C TYR A 157 -6.70 19.73 -12.64
N ASP A 158 -7.40 19.11 -13.60
CA ASP A 158 -6.78 18.08 -14.45
C ASP A 158 -5.64 18.69 -15.29
N LEU A 159 -5.80 19.92 -15.79
CA LEU A 159 -4.76 20.64 -16.57
C LEU A 159 -3.59 21.11 -15.72
N ASP A 160 -3.83 21.51 -14.47
CA ASP A 160 -2.80 21.95 -13.51
C ASP A 160 -1.80 20.81 -13.23
N ARG A 161 -2.30 19.58 -13.20
CA ARG A 161 -1.50 18.35 -13.01
C ARG A 161 -0.73 17.90 -14.25
N VAL A 162 -0.89 18.54 -15.41
CA VAL A 162 -0.22 18.12 -16.65
C VAL A 162 1.29 18.18 -16.50
N SER A 163 1.83 19.29 -15.99
CA SER A 163 3.28 19.48 -15.85
C SER A 163 3.88 18.44 -14.91
N GLU A 164 3.24 18.20 -13.77
CA GLU A 164 3.64 17.16 -12.81
C GLU A 164 3.58 15.76 -13.44
N THR A 165 2.49 15.45 -14.16
CA THR A 165 2.32 14.15 -14.83
C THR A 165 3.35 13.93 -15.93
N ALA A 166 3.63 14.96 -16.73
CA ALA A 166 4.60 14.91 -17.82
C ALA A 166 6.04 14.79 -17.29
N ALA A 167 6.38 15.55 -16.25
CA ALA A 167 7.65 15.43 -15.55
C ALA A 167 7.85 14.03 -14.95
N ASN A 168 6.81 13.46 -14.34
CA ASN A 168 6.84 12.08 -13.85
C ASN A 168 7.01 11.05 -14.98
N GLN A 169 6.45 11.28 -16.17
CA GLN A 169 6.67 10.42 -17.34
C GLN A 169 8.10 10.52 -17.88
N ALA A 170 8.69 11.72 -17.91
CA ALA A 170 10.09 11.92 -18.26
C ALA A 170 11.02 11.23 -17.25
N ARG A 171 10.72 11.36 -15.95
CA ARG A 171 11.43 10.61 -14.90
C ARG A 171 11.27 9.09 -15.07
N ASP A 172 10.07 8.59 -15.34
CA ASP A 172 9.82 7.16 -15.57
C ASP A 172 10.57 6.64 -16.80
N LEU A 173 10.63 7.43 -17.89
CA LEU A 173 11.43 7.14 -19.07
C LEU A 173 12.92 7.02 -18.71
N VAL A 174 13.49 8.03 -18.03
CA VAL A 174 14.91 8.03 -17.61
C VAL A 174 15.21 6.82 -16.73
N LEU A 175 14.38 6.57 -15.71
CA LEU A 175 14.55 5.43 -14.82
C LEU A 175 14.42 4.09 -15.55
N THR A 176 13.52 4.00 -16.53
CA THR A 176 13.35 2.80 -17.34
C THR A 176 14.59 2.59 -18.21
N TRP A 177 15.08 3.60 -18.92
CA TRP A 177 16.33 3.54 -19.69
C TRP A 177 17.53 3.16 -18.80
N CYS A 178 17.67 3.79 -17.63
CA CYS A 178 18.72 3.46 -16.68
C CYS A 178 18.69 1.98 -16.26
N ARG A 179 17.51 1.37 -16.14
CA ARG A 179 17.36 -0.03 -15.74
C ARG A 179 17.55 -1.01 -16.90
N ILE A 180 16.98 -0.73 -18.07
CA ILE A 180 16.84 -1.72 -19.14
C ILE A 180 17.52 -1.35 -20.46
N GLY A 181 18.26 -0.25 -20.49
CA GLY A 181 18.99 0.22 -21.67
C GLY A 181 18.09 0.78 -22.76
N GLN A 182 18.55 0.70 -24.01
CA GLN A 182 17.93 1.32 -25.18
C GLN A 182 16.43 1.01 -25.34
N PRO A 183 15.92 -0.22 -25.11
CA PRO A 183 14.48 -0.50 -25.16
C PRO A 183 13.66 0.36 -24.19
N GLY A 184 14.27 0.82 -23.09
CA GLY A 184 13.63 1.72 -22.14
C GLY A 184 13.29 3.09 -22.73
N LEU A 185 14.01 3.55 -23.76
CA LEU A 185 13.74 4.81 -24.43
C LEU A 185 12.48 4.80 -25.29
N LEU A 186 11.92 3.62 -25.57
CA LEU A 186 10.65 3.46 -26.27
C LEU A 186 9.44 3.69 -25.35
N LYS A 187 9.65 3.80 -24.03
CA LYS A 187 8.58 4.02 -23.03
C LYS A 187 7.82 5.31 -23.35
N HIS A 188 6.50 5.24 -23.54
CA HIS A 188 5.66 6.39 -23.96
C HIS A 188 5.88 6.90 -25.40
N ALA A 189 6.56 6.16 -26.29
CA ALA A 189 6.75 6.57 -27.69
C ALA A 189 5.60 6.16 -28.64
N ASP A 190 4.54 5.56 -28.11
CA ASP A 190 3.50 4.85 -28.89
C ASP A 190 4.07 3.79 -29.85
N TYR A 191 5.32 3.35 -29.63
CA TYR A 191 5.95 2.27 -30.40
C TYR A 191 5.23 0.95 -30.15
N THR A 192 4.80 0.33 -31.25
CA THR A 192 3.78 -0.73 -31.18
C THR A 192 4.24 -1.99 -30.46
N CYS A 193 5.54 -2.32 -30.50
CA CYS A 193 6.09 -3.52 -29.84
C CYS A 193 6.68 -3.24 -28.44
N PHE A 194 6.48 -2.05 -27.86
CA PHE A 194 7.13 -1.69 -26.60
C PHE A 194 6.78 -2.65 -25.46
N ASP A 195 5.50 -2.98 -25.30
CA ASP A 195 5.03 -3.85 -24.22
C ASP A 195 5.56 -5.29 -24.39
N GLU A 196 5.67 -5.77 -25.62
CA GLU A 196 6.29 -7.05 -25.98
C GLU A 196 7.78 -7.07 -25.60
N LEU A 197 8.53 -6.02 -25.93
CA LEU A 197 9.95 -5.89 -25.55
C LEU A 197 10.13 -5.84 -24.03
N MET A 198 9.20 -5.19 -23.31
CA MET A 198 9.19 -5.20 -21.85
C MET A 198 8.92 -6.58 -21.25
N LEU A 199 8.28 -7.49 -21.98
CA LEU A 199 8.16 -8.90 -21.57
C LEU A 199 9.49 -9.63 -21.75
N VAL A 200 10.17 -9.44 -22.89
CA VAL A 200 11.49 -10.04 -23.18
C VAL A 200 12.51 -9.64 -22.11
N GLN A 201 12.55 -8.36 -21.75
CA GLN A 201 13.48 -7.83 -20.75
C GLN A 201 13.33 -8.50 -19.36
N ARG A 202 12.15 -9.01 -19.01
CA ARG A 202 11.96 -9.70 -17.72
C ARG A 202 12.72 -11.02 -17.61
N TYR A 203 13.17 -11.56 -18.75
CA TYR A 203 13.95 -12.79 -18.83
C TYR A 203 15.46 -12.53 -18.90
N GLU A 204 15.92 -11.29 -18.79
CA GLU A 204 17.35 -10.94 -18.87
C GLU A 204 18.19 -11.73 -17.85
N GLN A 205 17.76 -11.77 -16.60
CA GLN A 205 18.46 -12.52 -15.55
C GLN A 205 18.45 -14.03 -15.83
N GLU A 206 17.32 -14.59 -16.28
CA GLU A 206 17.22 -16.02 -16.60
C GLU A 206 18.14 -16.40 -17.78
N VAL A 207 18.23 -15.54 -18.79
CA VAL A 207 19.15 -15.71 -19.91
C VAL A 207 20.61 -15.62 -19.45
N ALA A 208 20.95 -14.64 -18.60
CA ALA A 208 22.29 -14.47 -18.05
C ALA A 208 22.75 -15.64 -17.16
N GLU A 209 21.81 -16.27 -16.45
CA GLU A 209 22.08 -17.49 -15.68
C GLU A 209 22.33 -18.71 -16.56
N ARG A 210 21.81 -18.73 -17.80
CA ARG A 210 21.89 -19.89 -18.72
C ARG A 210 22.99 -19.76 -19.78
N ARG A 211 23.42 -18.55 -20.14
CA ARG A 211 24.33 -18.29 -21.26
C ARG A 211 25.33 -17.20 -20.91
N SER A 212 26.59 -17.41 -21.29
CA SER A 212 27.66 -16.41 -21.15
C SER A 212 27.44 -15.19 -22.06
N ASP A 213 26.92 -15.41 -23.27
CA ASP A 213 26.50 -14.35 -24.19
C ASP A 213 25.03 -13.94 -23.95
N ALA A 214 24.75 -13.41 -22.77
CA ALA A 214 23.39 -13.02 -22.40
C ALA A 214 22.84 -11.88 -23.27
N ALA A 215 23.71 -10.92 -23.61
CA ALA A 215 23.37 -9.75 -24.39
C ALA A 215 22.98 -10.12 -25.83
N GLY A 216 23.77 -10.97 -26.51
CA GLY A 216 23.45 -11.45 -27.86
C GLY A 216 22.16 -12.27 -27.90
N VAL A 217 21.91 -13.11 -26.90
CA VAL A 217 20.65 -13.86 -26.79
C VAL A 217 19.46 -12.94 -26.54
N GLN A 218 19.60 -11.92 -25.68
CA GLN A 218 18.56 -10.92 -25.44
C GLN A 218 18.23 -10.10 -26.70
N ALA A 219 19.24 -9.65 -27.43
CA ALA A 219 19.05 -8.97 -28.71
C ALA A 219 18.29 -9.86 -29.71
N THR A 220 18.69 -11.13 -29.81
CA THR A 220 18.02 -12.11 -30.68
C THR A 220 16.54 -12.30 -30.30
N LEU A 221 16.23 -12.42 -29.01
CA LEU A 221 14.86 -12.55 -28.51
C LEU A 221 14.01 -11.30 -28.81
N ARG A 222 14.58 -10.10 -28.73
CA ARG A 222 13.88 -8.85 -29.08
C ARG A 222 13.55 -8.82 -30.56
N SER A 223 14.52 -9.10 -31.43
CA SER A 223 14.25 -9.25 -32.85
C SER A 223 13.23 -10.35 -33.14
N ASP A 224 13.21 -11.44 -32.36
CA ASP A 224 12.32 -12.59 -32.61
C ASP A 224 10.89 -12.14 -32.40
N VAL A 225 10.65 -11.43 -31.30
CA VAL A 225 9.34 -10.93 -30.92
C VAL A 225 8.87 -9.81 -31.87
N ILE A 226 9.76 -8.90 -32.29
CA ILE A 226 9.41 -7.88 -33.31
C ILE A 226 9.12 -8.57 -34.66
N GLY A 227 9.96 -9.51 -35.09
CA GLY A 227 9.79 -10.26 -36.34
C GLY A 227 8.46 -11.01 -36.38
N LEU A 228 8.10 -11.69 -35.28
CA LEU A 228 6.80 -12.31 -35.10
C LEU A 228 5.68 -11.27 -35.22
N TYR A 229 5.72 -10.21 -34.41
CA TYR A 229 4.70 -9.15 -34.46
C TYR A 229 4.47 -8.63 -35.88
N ARG A 230 5.55 -8.30 -36.61
CA ARG A 230 5.49 -7.80 -37.99
C ARG A 230 4.95 -8.84 -38.95
N ALA A 231 5.37 -10.11 -38.83
CA ALA A 231 4.88 -11.19 -39.69
C ALA A 231 3.36 -11.41 -39.50
N PHE A 232 2.86 -11.32 -38.27
CA PHE A 232 1.43 -11.42 -37.98
C PHE A 232 0.62 -10.21 -38.50
N HIS A 233 1.26 -9.05 -38.68
CA HIS A 233 0.64 -7.83 -39.22
C HIS A 233 0.96 -7.60 -40.70
N ASP A 234 1.66 -8.53 -41.35
CA ASP A 234 1.95 -8.44 -42.77
C ASP A 234 0.61 -8.45 -43.56
N PRO A 235 0.39 -7.52 -44.52
CA PRO A 235 -0.86 -7.43 -45.26
C PRO A 235 -1.27 -8.73 -45.95
N GLU A 236 -0.30 -9.51 -46.46
CA GLU A 236 -0.56 -10.78 -47.13
C GLU A 236 -1.11 -11.83 -46.15
N PHE A 237 -0.42 -11.99 -45.01
CA PHE A 237 -0.83 -12.93 -43.98
C PHE A 237 -2.15 -12.51 -43.31
N LEU A 238 -2.32 -11.22 -43.01
CA LEU A 238 -3.55 -10.69 -42.40
C LEU A 238 -4.76 -10.91 -43.31
N LYS A 239 -4.61 -10.68 -44.63
CA LYS A 239 -5.66 -10.95 -45.62
C LYS A 239 -6.02 -12.43 -45.68
N ALA A 240 -5.02 -13.32 -45.71
CA ALA A 240 -5.24 -14.77 -45.71
C ALA A 240 -5.95 -15.22 -44.43
N TYR A 241 -5.50 -14.74 -43.27
CA TYR A 241 -6.11 -15.05 -41.97
C TYR A 241 -7.56 -14.57 -41.88
N GLN A 242 -7.85 -13.35 -42.32
CA GLN A 242 -9.21 -12.80 -42.32
C GLN A 242 -10.13 -13.50 -43.33
N ALA A 243 -9.60 -14.00 -44.45
CA ALA A 243 -10.36 -14.81 -45.39
C ALA A 243 -10.78 -16.17 -44.77
N SER A 244 -9.91 -16.79 -43.97
CA SER A 244 -10.20 -18.08 -43.31
C SER A 244 -11.04 -17.96 -42.05
N TYR A 245 -10.89 -16.87 -41.28
CA TYR A 245 -11.45 -16.76 -39.91
C TYR A 245 -12.35 -15.55 -39.68
N GLY A 246 -12.60 -14.73 -40.71
CA GLY A 246 -13.52 -13.59 -40.69
C GLY A 246 -12.82 -12.22 -40.74
N ALA A 247 -13.50 -11.21 -41.31
CA ALA A 247 -12.93 -9.88 -41.56
C ALA A 247 -12.43 -9.15 -40.31
N ASN A 248 -12.99 -9.46 -39.14
CA ASN A 248 -12.59 -8.85 -37.86
C ASN A 248 -11.58 -9.70 -37.07
N ALA A 249 -11.17 -10.86 -37.60
CA ALA A 249 -10.24 -11.75 -36.93
C ALA A 249 -8.84 -11.12 -36.88
N ARG A 250 -8.18 -11.22 -35.74
CA ARG A 250 -6.81 -10.75 -35.52
C ARG A 250 -5.91 -11.95 -35.29
N PRO A 251 -4.79 -12.07 -36.02
CA PRO A 251 -3.91 -13.22 -35.86
C PRO A 251 -2.89 -13.03 -34.74
N TRP A 252 -2.55 -11.78 -34.39
CA TRP A 252 -1.73 -11.45 -33.22
C TRP A 252 -2.59 -11.14 -32.00
N ASP A 253 -2.23 -11.77 -30.89
CA ASP A 253 -2.65 -11.37 -29.55
C ASP A 253 -1.39 -11.37 -28.68
N GLN A 254 -1.04 -10.22 -28.10
CA GLN A 254 0.14 -10.06 -27.23
C GLN A 254 0.17 -11.11 -26.11
N SER A 255 -0.99 -11.59 -25.69
CA SER A 255 -1.10 -12.58 -24.64
C SER A 255 -0.52 -13.94 -25.03
N LEU A 256 -0.33 -14.24 -26.32
CA LEU A 256 0.42 -15.40 -26.80
C LEU A 256 1.89 -15.41 -26.35
N LEU A 257 2.45 -14.29 -25.92
CA LEU A 257 3.81 -14.28 -25.36
C LEU A 257 3.88 -14.83 -23.93
N HIS A 258 2.78 -14.91 -23.18
CA HIS A 258 2.84 -15.21 -21.74
C HIS A 258 1.68 -16.06 -21.20
N GLN A 259 0.65 -16.32 -21.99
CA GLN A 259 -0.44 -17.19 -21.56
C GLN A 259 0.00 -18.67 -21.56
N PRO A 260 -0.46 -19.49 -20.61
CA PRO A 260 -0.28 -20.93 -20.63
C PRO A 260 -0.80 -21.66 -21.90
N PRO A 261 -0.36 -22.91 -22.15
CA PRO A 261 -0.83 -23.80 -23.23
C PRO A 261 -2.36 -23.96 -23.33
N ASP A 262 -3.03 -24.00 -22.18
CA ASP A 262 -4.42 -24.39 -22.02
C ASP A 262 -5.44 -23.24 -22.17
N THR A 263 -4.99 -22.02 -22.51
CA THR A 263 -5.92 -20.90 -22.69
C THR A 263 -6.64 -20.97 -24.03
N GLU A 264 -7.92 -20.56 -24.05
CA GLU A 264 -8.72 -20.51 -25.29
C GLU A 264 -8.03 -19.71 -26.40
N VAL A 265 -7.37 -18.59 -26.07
CA VAL A 265 -6.62 -17.77 -27.03
C VAL A 265 -5.49 -18.55 -27.67
N ARG A 266 -4.71 -19.29 -26.88
CA ARG A 266 -3.58 -20.06 -27.38
C ARG A 266 -4.04 -21.32 -28.12
N GLN A 267 -5.04 -22.04 -27.62
CA GLN A 267 -5.63 -23.17 -28.32
C GLN A 267 -6.21 -22.73 -29.68
N ALA A 268 -6.90 -21.58 -29.73
CA ALA A 268 -7.36 -21.01 -30.98
C ALA A 268 -6.20 -20.69 -31.93
N ALA A 269 -5.11 -20.10 -31.43
CA ALA A 269 -3.91 -19.82 -32.22
C ALA A 269 -3.25 -21.12 -32.73
N GLN A 270 -3.12 -22.14 -31.88
CA GLN A 270 -2.59 -23.47 -32.22
C GLN A 270 -3.44 -24.21 -33.25
N LEU A 271 -4.74 -23.94 -33.33
CA LEU A 271 -5.63 -24.50 -34.35
C LEU A 271 -5.60 -23.70 -35.66
N ARG A 272 -5.57 -22.36 -35.57
CA ARG A 272 -5.77 -21.45 -36.71
C ARG A 272 -4.49 -21.10 -37.47
N ILE A 273 -3.33 -21.13 -36.82
CA ILE A 273 -2.07 -20.72 -37.44
C ILE A 273 -1.42 -21.84 -38.26
N PRO A 274 -1.43 -23.13 -37.87
CA PRO A 274 -0.78 -24.18 -38.65
C PRO A 274 -1.19 -24.27 -40.12
N PRO A 275 -2.48 -24.16 -40.49
CA PRO A 275 -2.89 -24.18 -41.90
C PRO A 275 -2.31 -23.03 -42.75
N LEU A 276 -1.91 -21.93 -42.10
CA LEU A 276 -1.38 -20.73 -42.75
C LEU A 276 0.15 -20.62 -42.67
N ARG A 277 0.84 -21.64 -42.14
CA ARG A 277 2.32 -21.70 -42.10
C ARG A 277 2.97 -21.48 -43.46
N PRO A 278 2.47 -22.02 -44.60
CA PRO A 278 3.09 -21.80 -45.90
C PRO A 278 3.20 -20.31 -46.31
N ILE A 279 2.38 -19.44 -45.71
CA ILE A 279 2.42 -17.98 -45.94
C ILE A 279 3.25 -17.31 -44.85
N LEU A 280 3.04 -17.67 -43.58
CA LEU A 280 3.67 -17.01 -42.44
C LEU A 280 5.18 -17.27 -42.35
N ILE A 281 5.63 -18.49 -42.64
CA ILE A 281 7.04 -18.90 -42.48
C ILE A 281 7.96 -18.16 -43.45
N PRO A 282 7.65 -18.05 -44.77
CA PRO A 282 8.46 -17.24 -45.68
C PRO A 282 8.53 -15.76 -45.29
N ILE A 283 7.41 -15.17 -44.84
CA ILE A 283 7.37 -13.79 -44.37
C ILE A 283 8.28 -13.61 -43.15
N LEU A 284 8.14 -14.48 -42.15
CA LEU A 284 8.95 -14.43 -40.92
C LEU A 284 10.44 -14.65 -41.23
N SER A 285 10.77 -15.62 -42.07
CA SER A 285 12.13 -15.90 -42.54
C SER A 285 12.75 -14.67 -43.21
N ARG A 286 12.03 -14.02 -44.14
CA ARG A 286 12.48 -12.78 -44.82
C ARG A 286 12.68 -11.62 -43.84
N LEU A 287 11.72 -11.38 -42.94
CA LEU A 287 11.81 -10.31 -41.94
C LEU A 287 12.98 -10.54 -40.97
N ARG A 288 13.33 -11.80 -40.70
CA ARG A 288 14.39 -12.19 -39.77
C ARG A 288 15.76 -12.38 -40.40
N GLY A 289 15.84 -12.51 -41.72
CA GLY A 289 17.07 -12.95 -42.38
C GLY A 289 17.52 -14.35 -41.95
N GLU A 290 16.59 -15.22 -41.56
CA GLU A 290 16.88 -16.58 -41.08
C GLU A 290 16.29 -17.65 -42.01
N THR A 291 16.72 -18.90 -41.86
CA THR A 291 16.15 -20.02 -42.62
C THR A 291 14.69 -20.28 -42.25
N GLU A 292 13.90 -20.80 -43.19
CA GLU A 292 12.51 -21.19 -42.92
C GLU A 292 12.39 -22.23 -41.80
N ALA A 293 13.39 -23.11 -41.65
CA ALA A 293 13.44 -24.09 -40.56
C ALA A 293 13.51 -23.39 -39.19
N ASN A 294 14.36 -22.37 -39.04
CA ASN A 294 14.44 -21.58 -37.82
C ASN A 294 13.17 -20.76 -37.60
N ALA A 295 12.62 -20.13 -38.63
CA ALA A 295 11.36 -19.40 -38.54
C ALA A 295 10.20 -20.32 -38.10
N ASN A 296 10.17 -21.58 -38.59
CA ASN A 296 9.18 -22.55 -38.14
C ASN A 296 9.40 -22.98 -36.68
N ALA A 297 10.65 -23.23 -36.26
CA ALA A 297 10.96 -23.53 -34.87
C ALA A 297 10.59 -22.38 -33.92
N LEU A 298 10.82 -21.14 -34.35
CA LEU A 298 10.44 -19.93 -33.63
C LEU A 298 8.92 -19.83 -33.46
N LEU A 299 8.17 -20.08 -34.53
CA LEU A 299 6.71 -20.12 -34.49
C LEU A 299 6.20 -21.24 -33.57
N ASP A 300 6.81 -22.43 -33.64
CA ASP A 300 6.47 -23.56 -32.77
C ASP A 300 6.69 -23.23 -31.29
N ALA A 301 7.81 -22.59 -30.94
CA ALA A 301 8.10 -22.13 -29.59
C ALA A 301 7.08 -21.08 -29.11
N LEU A 302 6.75 -20.10 -29.96
CA LEU A 302 5.70 -19.11 -29.67
C LEU A 302 4.36 -19.79 -29.39
N LEU A 303 3.94 -20.76 -30.22
CA LEU A 303 2.63 -21.40 -30.10
C LEU A 303 2.55 -22.36 -28.91
N ARG A 304 3.66 -23.00 -28.52
CA ARG A 304 3.70 -23.97 -27.42
C ARG A 304 3.56 -23.31 -26.04
N HIS A 305 4.53 -22.49 -25.61
CA HIS A 305 4.43 -21.75 -24.34
C HIS A 305 4.71 -20.24 -24.44
N GLY A 306 4.97 -19.71 -25.63
CA GLY A 306 5.26 -18.28 -25.81
C GLY A 306 6.70 -17.96 -25.42
N LEU A 307 6.89 -16.85 -24.71
CA LEU A 307 8.21 -16.34 -24.38
C LEU A 307 9.11 -17.30 -23.55
N PRO A 308 8.59 -18.08 -22.58
CA PRO A 308 9.39 -19.13 -21.93
C PRO A 308 10.03 -20.11 -22.90
N ASP A 309 9.27 -20.58 -23.90
CA ASP A 309 9.78 -21.53 -24.90
C ASP A 309 10.66 -20.84 -25.93
N LEU A 310 10.46 -19.55 -26.21
CA LEU A 310 11.39 -18.76 -27.03
C LEU A 310 12.74 -18.60 -26.32
N VAL A 311 12.72 -18.27 -25.02
CA VAL A 311 13.92 -18.20 -24.17
C VAL A 311 14.59 -19.56 -24.08
N ALA A 312 13.83 -20.62 -23.82
CA ALA A 312 14.35 -21.98 -23.83
C ALA A 312 14.94 -22.36 -25.18
N PHE A 313 14.26 -22.07 -26.30
CA PHE A 313 14.76 -22.34 -27.64
C PHE A 313 16.10 -21.64 -27.92
N ARG A 314 16.27 -20.38 -27.49
CA ARG A 314 17.53 -19.64 -27.67
C ARG A 314 18.61 -20.00 -26.64
N CYS A 315 18.22 -20.47 -25.44
CA CYS A 315 19.16 -20.86 -24.38
C CYS A 315 19.57 -22.34 -24.43
N ALA A 316 18.66 -23.23 -24.83
CA ALA A 316 18.78 -24.67 -24.64
C ALA A 316 19.69 -25.32 -25.69
N GLY A 317 20.66 -26.05 -25.17
CA GLY A 317 21.23 -27.25 -25.78
C GLY A 317 20.47 -28.54 -25.39
N GLY A 318 19.15 -28.50 -25.16
CA GLY A 318 18.25 -29.67 -25.31
C GLY A 318 17.91 -30.62 -24.14
N ASP A 319 17.77 -30.23 -22.86
CA ASP A 319 17.29 -31.15 -21.80
C ASP A 319 16.25 -30.55 -20.83
N THR A 320 14.98 -30.97 -20.95
CA THR A 320 13.80 -30.45 -20.22
C THR A 320 13.61 -31.05 -18.82
N SER A 321 14.20 -32.20 -18.49
CA SER A 321 14.02 -32.84 -17.18
C SER A 321 14.84 -32.15 -16.08
N ALA A 322 16.08 -31.75 -16.42
CA ALA A 322 16.95 -30.99 -15.54
C ALA A 322 16.33 -29.63 -15.14
N ASP A 323 15.61 -29.01 -16.07
CA ASP A 323 15.01 -27.69 -15.85
C ASP A 323 13.86 -27.72 -14.82
N MET A 324 13.03 -28.77 -14.81
CA MET A 324 11.95 -28.92 -13.82
C MET A 324 12.47 -29.12 -12.39
N SER A 325 13.56 -29.89 -12.23
CA SER A 325 14.18 -30.10 -10.92
C SER A 325 14.82 -28.81 -10.39
N ARG A 326 15.50 -28.05 -11.27
CA ARG A 326 16.06 -26.74 -10.95
C ARG A 326 14.99 -25.72 -10.59
N GLU A 327 13.86 -25.71 -11.29
CA GLU A 327 12.74 -24.82 -10.95
C GLU A 327 12.23 -25.12 -9.53
N LEU A 328 12.01 -26.39 -9.20
CA LEU A 328 11.54 -26.78 -7.87
C LEU A 328 12.53 -26.40 -6.75
N GLU A 329 13.83 -26.64 -6.96
CA GLU A 329 14.88 -26.23 -6.03
C GLU A 329 14.86 -24.72 -5.79
N GLN A 330 14.73 -23.94 -6.88
CA GLN A 330 14.66 -22.49 -6.79
C GLN A 330 13.38 -22.03 -6.07
N ILE A 331 12.23 -22.66 -6.33
CA ILE A 331 10.95 -22.40 -5.64
C ILE A 331 11.14 -22.60 -4.12
N CYS A 332 11.71 -23.74 -3.73
CA CYS A 332 11.92 -24.09 -2.33
C CYS A 332 12.93 -23.16 -1.66
N LYS A 333 14.01 -22.80 -2.35
CA LYS A 333 15.03 -21.87 -1.85
C LYS A 333 14.44 -20.49 -1.55
N VAL A 334 13.69 -19.92 -2.51
CA VAL A 334 13.03 -18.62 -2.33
C VAL A 334 11.97 -18.69 -1.23
N ALA A 335 11.16 -19.76 -1.21
CA ALA A 335 10.15 -19.94 -0.16
C ALA A 335 10.78 -20.07 1.24
N ALA A 336 11.86 -20.82 1.39
CA ALA A 336 12.55 -21.00 2.66
C ALA A 336 13.06 -19.67 3.23
N GLN A 337 13.62 -18.79 2.37
CA GLN A 337 14.03 -17.44 2.77
C GLN A 337 12.84 -16.59 3.25
N LEU A 338 11.70 -16.68 2.56
CA LEU A 338 10.48 -15.95 2.95
C LEU A 338 9.84 -16.48 4.25
N LEU A 339 10.07 -17.75 4.56
CA LEU A 339 9.51 -18.44 5.72
C LEU A 339 10.45 -18.50 6.92
N ARG A 340 11.57 -17.75 6.91
CA ARG A 340 12.56 -17.75 8.00
C ARG A 340 11.98 -17.44 9.39
N ALA A 341 10.98 -16.57 9.45
CA ALA A 341 10.29 -16.15 10.68
C ALA A 341 9.06 -17.01 11.01
N VAL A 342 8.77 -18.03 10.20
CA VAL A 342 7.73 -19.03 10.47
C VAL A 342 8.31 -20.13 11.35
N GLN A 343 7.52 -20.65 12.29
CA GLN A 343 7.94 -21.75 13.17
C GLN A 343 8.50 -22.94 12.35
N PRO A 344 9.61 -23.58 12.78
CA PRO A 344 10.34 -24.54 11.94
C PRO A 344 9.49 -25.72 11.43
N ASP A 345 8.62 -26.27 12.26
CA ASP A 345 7.70 -27.36 11.91
C ASP A 345 6.69 -26.92 10.84
N LYS A 346 6.13 -25.71 10.99
CA LYS A 346 5.19 -25.11 10.04
C LYS A 346 5.87 -24.72 8.73
N ARG A 347 7.12 -24.28 8.79
CA ARG A 347 7.93 -24.00 7.61
C ARG A 347 8.14 -25.25 6.77
N GLU A 348 8.53 -26.38 7.39
CA GLU A 348 8.75 -27.62 6.64
C GLU A 348 7.45 -28.17 6.03
N GLN A 349 6.34 -28.04 6.77
CA GLN A 349 5.02 -28.38 6.26
C GLN A 349 4.68 -27.57 4.99
N ILE A 350 4.88 -26.23 5.01
CA ILE A 350 4.66 -25.39 3.82
C ILE A 350 5.57 -25.78 2.65
N LEU A 351 6.86 -26.04 2.91
CA LEU A 351 7.80 -26.43 1.87
C LEU A 351 7.43 -27.78 1.23
N THR A 352 6.97 -28.73 2.04
CA THR A 352 6.45 -30.01 1.56
C THR A 352 5.21 -29.81 0.68
N SER A 353 4.25 -29.01 1.12
CA SER A 353 3.06 -28.70 0.32
C SER A 353 3.39 -27.96 -0.98
N LEU A 354 4.44 -27.12 -1.01
CA LEU A 354 4.91 -26.51 -2.27
C LEU A 354 5.47 -27.55 -3.26
N ARG A 355 6.27 -28.50 -2.77
CA ARG A 355 6.78 -29.60 -3.61
C ARG A 355 5.65 -30.46 -4.17
N ASN A 356 4.69 -30.81 -3.33
CA ASN A 356 3.54 -31.60 -3.73
C ASN A 356 2.63 -30.86 -4.72
N LEU A 357 2.43 -29.55 -4.54
CA LEU A 357 1.68 -28.74 -5.48
C LEU A 357 2.38 -28.58 -6.83
N HIS A 358 3.71 -28.42 -6.84
CA HIS A 358 4.50 -28.39 -8.08
C HIS A 358 4.41 -29.73 -8.82
N GLY A 359 4.59 -30.84 -8.11
CA GLY A 359 4.43 -32.18 -8.67
C GLY A 359 3.01 -32.46 -9.19
N ALA A 360 1.98 -31.93 -8.53
CA ALA A 360 0.59 -32.01 -8.99
C ALA A 360 0.36 -31.21 -10.28
N ALA A 361 0.95 -30.02 -10.39
CA ALA A 361 0.88 -29.19 -11.60
C ALA A 361 1.51 -29.89 -12.81
N ILE A 362 2.68 -30.51 -12.63
CA ILE A 362 3.34 -31.30 -13.67
C ILE A 362 2.49 -32.51 -14.07
N ALA A 363 2.06 -33.31 -13.08
CA ALA A 363 1.31 -34.55 -13.34
C ALA A 363 -0.04 -34.31 -14.03
N SER A 364 -0.66 -33.15 -13.79
CA SER A 364 -1.93 -32.75 -14.41
C SER A 364 -1.76 -31.98 -15.72
N GLY A 365 -0.52 -31.70 -16.14
CA GLY A 365 -0.24 -30.86 -17.32
C GLY A 365 -0.70 -29.41 -17.17
N VAL A 366 -0.93 -28.94 -15.93
CA VAL A 366 -1.45 -27.60 -15.64
C VAL A 366 -0.29 -26.65 -15.34
N SER A 367 -0.16 -25.60 -16.15
CA SER A 367 0.81 -24.53 -15.86
C SER A 367 0.36 -23.71 -14.64
N PHE A 368 1.01 -23.96 -13.50
CA PHE A 368 0.74 -23.25 -12.25
C PHE A 368 1.97 -22.43 -11.82
N PRO A 369 1.89 -21.08 -11.85
CA PRO A 369 3.07 -20.22 -11.75
C PRO A 369 3.52 -20.01 -10.28
N LEU A 370 3.98 -21.08 -9.62
CA LEU A 370 4.35 -21.08 -8.20
C LEU A 370 5.40 -20.04 -7.85
N MET A 371 6.47 -19.95 -8.65
CA MET A 371 7.54 -18.96 -8.43
C MET A 371 6.99 -17.53 -8.37
N ASN A 372 6.12 -17.17 -9.32
CA ASN A 372 5.51 -15.84 -9.38
C ASN A 372 4.57 -15.59 -8.19
N LEU A 373 3.81 -16.61 -7.77
CA LEU A 373 3.01 -16.51 -6.57
C LEU A 373 3.92 -16.24 -5.36
N ILE A 374 5.01 -16.97 -5.17
CA ILE A 374 5.92 -16.80 -4.04
C ILE A 374 6.59 -15.41 -4.04
N ARG A 375 7.10 -14.96 -5.19
CA ARG A 375 7.84 -13.69 -5.32
C ARG A 375 6.94 -12.46 -5.16
N HIS A 376 5.77 -12.45 -5.81
CA HIS A 376 4.92 -11.28 -5.83
C HIS A 376 4.12 -11.08 -4.54
N LEU A 377 3.96 -9.81 -4.15
CA LEU A 377 3.16 -9.42 -2.99
C LEU A 377 1.67 -9.78 -3.18
N PRO A 378 0.96 -10.21 -2.12
CA PRO A 378 -0.50 -10.44 -2.10
C PRO A 378 -1.34 -9.37 -2.80
N SER A 379 -0.97 -8.10 -2.64
CA SER A 379 -1.64 -6.91 -3.19
C SER A 379 -1.33 -6.61 -4.66
N SER A 380 -0.32 -7.28 -5.24
CA SER A 380 0.13 -7.02 -6.61
C SER A 380 -0.99 -7.21 -7.64
N THR A 381 -0.96 -6.43 -8.72
CA THR A 381 -1.89 -6.57 -9.85
C THR A 381 -1.86 -7.98 -10.44
N TYR A 382 -0.68 -8.60 -10.48
CA TYR A 382 -0.50 -9.98 -10.90
C TYR A 382 -1.35 -10.95 -10.07
N ARG A 383 -1.20 -10.93 -8.73
CA ARG A 383 -1.96 -11.83 -7.86
C ARG A 383 -3.45 -11.55 -7.88
N ARG A 384 -3.87 -10.27 -7.91
CA ARG A 384 -5.29 -9.91 -8.04
C ARG A 384 -5.93 -10.45 -9.33
N LYS A 385 -5.21 -10.39 -10.46
CA LYS A 385 -5.66 -11.02 -11.71
C LYS A 385 -5.72 -12.54 -11.57
N ARG A 386 -4.75 -13.15 -10.89
CA ARG A 386 -4.68 -14.60 -10.76
C ARG A 386 -5.78 -15.16 -9.84
N GLN A 387 -6.10 -14.48 -8.73
CA GLN A 387 -7.19 -14.82 -7.81
C GLN A 387 -8.57 -14.91 -8.47
N ARG A 388 -8.78 -14.21 -9.59
CA ARG A 388 -10.03 -14.26 -10.37
C ARG A 388 -10.12 -15.46 -11.30
N ARG A 389 -9.03 -16.17 -11.55
CA ARG A 389 -9.03 -17.35 -12.42
C ARG A 389 -9.51 -18.58 -11.65
N LYS A 390 -10.35 -19.39 -12.29
CA LYS A 390 -10.77 -20.69 -11.76
C LYS A 390 -9.54 -21.60 -11.68
N ILE A 391 -9.38 -22.30 -10.55
CA ILE A 391 -8.38 -23.35 -10.39
C ILE A 391 -8.96 -24.61 -11.04
N LEU A 392 -8.19 -25.27 -11.90
CA LEU A 392 -8.63 -26.47 -12.59
C LEU A 392 -8.83 -27.63 -11.60
N ASP A 393 -9.93 -28.35 -11.76
CA ASP A 393 -10.29 -29.47 -10.88
C ASP A 393 -9.22 -30.58 -10.88
N SER A 394 -8.59 -30.84 -12.03
CA SER A 394 -7.49 -31.82 -12.17
C SER A 394 -6.28 -31.49 -11.28
N LEU A 395 -5.91 -30.22 -11.19
CA LEU A 395 -4.83 -29.77 -10.30
C LEU A 395 -5.20 -29.95 -8.83
N ILE A 396 -6.46 -29.66 -8.47
CA ILE A 396 -6.94 -29.80 -7.09
C ILE A 396 -6.94 -31.27 -6.68
N GLU A 397 -7.40 -32.17 -7.55
CA GLU A 397 -7.44 -33.61 -7.31
C GLU A 397 -6.03 -34.19 -7.17
N ALA A 398 -5.12 -33.87 -8.10
CA ALA A 398 -3.74 -34.31 -8.04
C ALA A 398 -3.00 -33.78 -6.79
N PHE A 399 -3.28 -32.54 -6.37
CA PHE A 399 -2.71 -31.98 -5.14
C PHE A 399 -3.31 -32.62 -3.88
N ALA A 400 -4.62 -32.87 -3.89
CA ALA A 400 -5.33 -33.55 -2.79
C ALA A 400 -4.77 -34.96 -2.55
N GLU A 401 -4.55 -35.72 -3.62
CA GLU A 401 -3.97 -37.06 -3.56
C GLU A 401 -2.56 -37.05 -2.95
N ARG A 402 -1.68 -36.15 -3.43
CA ARG A 402 -0.28 -36.05 -2.97
C ARG A 402 -0.15 -35.59 -1.51
N GLU A 403 -1.02 -34.71 -1.05
CA GLU A 403 -1.01 -34.22 0.35
C GLU A 403 -1.84 -35.08 1.30
N GLY A 404 -2.64 -36.03 0.81
CA GLY A 404 -3.62 -36.74 1.64
C GLY A 404 -4.74 -35.81 2.16
N LEU A 405 -5.12 -34.80 1.38
CA LEU A 405 -6.18 -33.84 1.72
C LEU A 405 -7.51 -34.20 1.02
N THR A 406 -8.61 -33.68 1.54
CA THR A 406 -9.87 -33.67 0.78
C THR A 406 -9.78 -32.68 -0.38
N LYS A 407 -10.52 -32.92 -1.47
CA LYS A 407 -10.59 -32.00 -2.62
C LYS A 407 -10.91 -30.55 -2.21
N SER A 408 -11.82 -30.37 -1.25
CA SER A 408 -12.19 -29.04 -0.71
C SER A 408 -11.04 -28.37 0.05
N ALA A 409 -10.31 -29.12 0.88
CA ALA A 409 -9.16 -28.61 1.63
C ALA A 409 -7.99 -28.25 0.71
N ALA A 410 -7.70 -29.09 -0.29
CA ALA A 410 -6.69 -28.82 -1.32
C ALA A 410 -7.03 -27.55 -2.12
N GLY A 411 -8.28 -27.43 -2.58
CA GLY A 411 -8.75 -26.25 -3.32
C GLY A 411 -8.67 -24.98 -2.48
N SER A 412 -9.02 -25.06 -1.19
CA SER A 412 -8.89 -23.95 -0.25
C SER A 412 -7.43 -23.55 -0.01
N SER A 413 -6.51 -24.52 0.07
CA SER A 413 -5.08 -24.26 0.28
C SER A 413 -4.44 -23.59 -0.95
N ILE A 414 -4.76 -24.05 -2.17
CA ILE A 414 -4.30 -23.39 -3.41
C ILE A 414 -4.86 -21.96 -3.50
N LYS A 415 -6.14 -21.77 -3.19
CA LYS A 415 -6.78 -20.44 -3.17
C LYS A 415 -6.12 -19.52 -2.14
N ASN A 416 -5.86 -20.03 -0.94
CA ASN A 416 -5.20 -19.27 0.12
C ASN A 416 -3.74 -18.95 -0.25
N LEU A 417 -3.01 -19.84 -0.92
CA LEU A 417 -1.68 -19.56 -1.48
C LEU A 417 -1.74 -18.35 -2.43
N MET A 418 -2.72 -18.32 -3.33
CA MET A 418 -2.91 -17.21 -4.27
C MET A 418 -3.25 -15.88 -3.58
N ILE A 419 -4.04 -15.92 -2.49
CA ILE A 419 -4.47 -14.73 -1.76
C ILE A 419 -3.39 -14.23 -0.79
N TYR A 420 -2.86 -15.11 0.06
CA TYR A 420 -2.04 -14.76 1.23
C TYR A 420 -0.57 -15.18 1.11
N GLY A 421 -0.21 -15.93 0.06
CA GLY A 421 1.16 -16.39 -0.17
C GLY A 421 1.45 -17.71 0.53
N PRO A 422 2.73 -18.08 0.72
CA PRO A 422 3.12 -19.40 1.19
C PRO A 422 2.44 -19.85 2.50
N LEU A 423 2.14 -18.91 3.41
CA LEU A 423 1.39 -19.17 4.64
C LEU A 423 0.01 -19.80 4.38
N GLY A 424 -0.58 -19.49 3.22
CA GLY A 424 -1.88 -20.00 2.79
C GLY A 424 -1.94 -21.51 2.55
N LEU A 425 -0.79 -22.19 2.48
CA LEU A 425 -0.73 -23.66 2.38
C LEU A 425 -0.96 -24.36 3.73
N LEU A 426 -0.87 -23.64 4.85
CA LEU A 426 -1.28 -24.17 6.14
C LEU A 426 -2.81 -24.07 6.30
N PRO A 427 -3.43 -24.96 7.09
CA PRO A 427 -4.79 -24.76 7.56
C PRO A 427 -4.92 -23.40 8.28
N GLN A 428 -5.99 -22.65 7.99
CA GLN A 428 -6.17 -21.28 8.49
C GLN A 428 -6.09 -21.16 10.02
N ARG A 429 -6.53 -22.20 10.75
CA ARG A 429 -6.46 -22.29 12.22
C ARG A 429 -5.03 -22.36 12.79
N GLU A 430 -4.04 -22.63 11.94
CA GLU A 430 -2.64 -22.77 12.33
C GLU A 430 -1.81 -21.52 12.04
N TRP A 431 -2.35 -20.54 11.31
CA TRP A 431 -1.58 -19.36 10.90
C TRP A 431 -1.12 -18.53 12.10
N SER A 432 -1.97 -18.37 13.11
CA SER A 432 -1.61 -17.67 14.35
C SER A 432 -0.58 -18.42 15.21
N LYS A 433 -0.42 -19.74 14.99
CA LYS A 433 0.60 -20.57 15.65
C LYS A 433 1.92 -20.56 14.87
N ALA A 434 1.86 -20.32 13.57
CA ALA A 434 3.02 -20.28 12.68
C ALA A 434 3.88 -19.01 12.88
N ILE A 435 3.32 -17.97 13.50
CA ILE A 435 3.93 -16.65 13.68
C ILE A 435 3.97 -16.31 15.16
N HIS A 436 4.95 -15.50 15.57
CA HIS A 436 5.04 -15.02 16.95
C HIS A 436 3.72 -14.32 17.38
N PRO A 437 3.08 -14.72 18.50
CA PRO A 437 1.75 -14.23 18.88
C PRO A 437 1.65 -12.70 19.02
N ARG A 438 2.72 -12.05 19.53
CA ARG A 438 2.76 -10.59 19.68
C ARG A 438 2.82 -9.86 18.33
N LEU A 439 3.52 -10.39 17.33
CA LEU A 439 3.55 -9.81 15.97
C LEU A 439 2.19 -9.98 15.27
N TRP A 440 1.55 -11.14 15.48
CA TRP A 440 0.18 -11.39 15.02
C TRP A 440 -0.82 -10.40 15.65
N SER A 441 -0.77 -10.23 16.97
CA SER A 441 -1.58 -9.26 17.73
C SER A 441 -1.35 -7.83 17.24
N TYR A 442 -0.09 -7.45 16.99
CA TYR A 442 0.27 -6.12 16.47
C TYR A 442 -0.29 -5.88 15.07
N LEU A 443 -0.13 -6.82 14.14
CA LEU A 443 -0.72 -6.72 12.80
C LEU A 443 -2.25 -6.63 12.85
N TYR A 444 -2.87 -7.36 13.78
CA TYR A 444 -4.31 -7.30 13.99
C TYR A 444 -4.72 -5.92 14.54
N MET A 445 -3.93 -5.35 15.46
CA MET A 445 -4.13 -3.99 15.99
C MET A 445 -4.05 -2.95 14.90
N VAL A 446 -3.02 -3.00 14.05
CA VAL A 446 -2.91 -2.05 12.94
C VAL A 446 -4.08 -2.22 11.98
N LYS A 447 -4.45 -3.46 11.64
CA LYS A 447 -5.59 -3.71 10.74
C LYS A 447 -6.87 -3.13 11.31
N LEU A 448 -7.13 -3.34 12.59
CA LEU A 448 -8.36 -2.87 13.20
C LEU A 448 -8.33 -1.36 13.46
N GLY A 449 -7.25 -0.84 14.03
CA GLY A 449 -7.15 0.55 14.47
C GLY A 449 -6.90 1.58 13.37
N ARG A 450 -6.20 1.23 12.28
CA ARG A 450 -5.95 2.16 11.17
C ARG A 450 -7.06 2.11 10.13
N LEU A 451 -7.39 3.23 9.51
CA LEU A 451 -8.25 3.25 8.32
C LEU A 451 -7.59 2.53 7.13
N GLU A 452 -8.41 2.13 6.13
CA GLU A 452 -7.87 1.49 4.93
C GLU A 452 -7.06 2.49 4.09
N ASP A 453 -5.99 1.98 3.47
CA ASP A 453 -5.09 2.73 2.57
C ASP A 453 -4.34 3.92 3.19
N THR A 454 -4.28 3.99 4.53
CA THR A 454 -3.56 5.07 5.22
C THR A 454 -2.11 4.72 5.53
N VAL A 455 -1.84 3.46 5.85
CA VAL A 455 -0.49 2.95 6.09
C VAL A 455 0.02 2.25 4.84
N SER A 456 1.17 2.69 4.32
CA SER A 456 1.82 2.01 3.20
C SER A 456 2.37 0.65 3.63
N GLU A 457 2.42 -0.31 2.71
CA GLU A 457 2.94 -1.65 2.99
C GLU A 457 4.38 -1.65 3.49
N SER A 458 5.19 -0.71 3.02
CA SER A 458 6.60 -0.58 3.43
C SER A 458 6.72 -0.05 4.85
N VAL A 459 5.92 0.97 5.22
CA VAL A 459 5.87 1.50 6.60
C VAL A 459 5.38 0.41 7.57
N LEU A 460 4.31 -0.30 7.21
CA LEU A 460 3.79 -1.41 8.02
C LEU A 460 4.86 -2.49 8.25
N THR A 461 5.55 -2.90 7.18
CA THR A 461 6.61 -3.93 7.28
C THR A 461 7.78 -3.45 8.12
N GLY A 462 8.22 -2.20 7.94
CA GLY A 462 9.28 -1.59 8.74
C GLY A 462 8.93 -1.60 10.23
N GLN A 463 7.72 -1.17 10.58
CA GLN A 463 7.28 -1.10 11.97
C GLN A 463 7.07 -2.48 12.62
N VAL A 464 6.55 -3.46 11.88
CA VAL A 464 6.44 -4.85 12.36
C VAL A 464 7.82 -5.44 12.63
N ASN A 465 8.80 -5.15 11.76
CA ASN A 465 10.16 -5.64 11.91
C ASN A 465 10.94 -4.90 12.99
N GLU A 466 10.62 -3.64 13.26
CA GLU A 466 11.06 -2.94 14.47
C GLU A 466 10.58 -3.70 15.72
N TYR A 467 9.28 -4.06 15.75
CA TYR A 467 8.76 -4.79 16.89
C TYR A 467 9.37 -6.20 17.00
N ALA A 468 9.61 -6.89 15.88
CA ALA A 468 10.31 -8.18 15.88
C ALA A 468 11.71 -8.07 16.50
N ARG A 469 12.46 -7.01 16.19
CA ARG A 469 13.77 -6.73 16.80
C ARG A 469 13.67 -6.50 18.30
N LEU A 470 12.70 -5.71 18.76
CA LEU A 470 12.46 -5.48 20.20
C LEU A 470 12.12 -6.77 20.96
N LEU A 471 11.45 -7.71 20.29
CA LEU A 471 11.13 -9.02 20.84
C LEU A 471 12.29 -10.04 20.73
N GLY A 472 13.38 -9.69 20.04
CA GLY A 472 14.47 -10.63 19.76
C GLY A 472 14.08 -11.78 18.84
N VAL A 473 13.12 -11.57 17.93
CA VAL A 473 12.66 -12.60 16.98
C VAL A 473 12.98 -12.21 15.53
N GLU A 474 13.01 -13.21 14.65
CA GLU A 474 13.34 -13.03 13.24
C GLU A 474 12.36 -12.05 12.54
N PRO A 475 12.85 -11.05 11.79
CA PRO A 475 11.99 -10.13 11.05
C PRO A 475 11.15 -10.83 9.97
N LEU A 476 9.88 -10.44 9.88
CA LEU A 476 8.92 -10.94 8.90
C LEU A 476 9.17 -10.34 7.50
N PRO A 477 9.32 -11.17 6.46
CA PRO A 477 9.38 -10.67 5.09
C PRO A 477 8.07 -9.98 4.70
N LYS A 478 8.16 -8.96 3.84
CA LYS A 478 7.02 -8.13 3.40
C LYS A 478 5.82 -8.95 2.92
N GLN A 479 6.07 -10.04 2.18
CA GLN A 479 5.05 -10.96 1.68
C GLN A 479 4.22 -11.57 2.82
N ILE A 480 4.87 -11.99 3.91
CA ILE A 480 4.23 -12.60 5.07
C ILE A 480 3.45 -11.55 5.85
N VAL A 481 4.03 -10.36 6.07
CA VAL A 481 3.36 -9.21 6.71
C VAL A 481 2.06 -8.87 6.00
N ILE A 482 2.09 -8.68 4.68
CA ILE A 482 0.89 -8.32 3.90
C ILE A 482 -0.09 -9.48 3.81
N GLY A 483 0.39 -10.73 3.75
CA GLY A 483 -0.46 -11.92 3.80
C GLY A 483 -1.28 -11.99 5.09
N ILE A 484 -0.64 -11.82 6.24
CA ILE A 484 -1.30 -11.80 7.56
C ILE A 484 -2.21 -10.57 7.69
N TYR A 485 -1.74 -9.39 7.28
CA TYR A 485 -2.55 -8.16 7.35
C TYR A 485 -3.83 -8.26 6.51
N GLY A 486 -3.75 -8.87 5.32
CA GLY A 486 -4.89 -9.11 4.44
C GLY A 486 -5.85 -10.19 4.94
N HIS A 487 -5.39 -11.10 5.80
CA HIS A 487 -6.22 -12.16 6.40
C HIS A 487 -7.26 -11.60 7.36
N PHE A 488 -6.88 -10.60 8.15
CA PHE A 488 -7.77 -9.95 9.10
C PHE A 488 -8.88 -9.19 8.36
N ARG A 489 -10.13 -9.54 8.65
CA ARG A 489 -11.29 -8.81 8.14
C ARG A 489 -11.57 -7.61 9.03
N LYS A 490 -11.80 -6.45 8.42
CA LYS A 490 -12.42 -5.31 9.11
C LYS A 490 -13.92 -5.54 9.15
N ASN A 491 -14.55 -5.26 10.29
CA ASN A 491 -16.00 -5.14 10.30
C ASN A 491 -16.41 -3.86 9.57
N THR A 492 -17.66 -3.79 9.14
CA THR A 492 -18.18 -2.74 8.27
C THR A 492 -18.00 -1.34 8.88
N TYR A 493 -18.08 -1.20 10.20
CA TYR A 493 -18.08 0.09 10.89
C TYR A 493 -17.22 0.11 12.16
N TYR A 494 -16.20 -0.75 12.26
CA TYR A 494 -15.41 -0.98 13.50
C TYR A 494 -14.75 0.27 14.11
N ASN A 495 -14.46 1.27 13.27
CA ASN A 495 -13.75 2.49 13.68
C ASN A 495 -14.67 3.69 13.93
N SER A 496 -15.85 3.67 13.32
CA SER A 496 -16.76 4.80 13.31
C SER A 496 -18.02 4.53 14.14
N GLY A 497 -18.43 3.27 14.26
CA GLY A 497 -19.84 2.93 14.48
C GLY A 497 -20.67 3.20 13.23
N ASP A 498 -21.98 3.03 13.35
CA ASP A 498 -22.97 3.44 12.33
C ASP A 498 -23.95 4.45 12.94
N GLY A 499 -24.13 5.59 12.28
CA GLY A 499 -24.93 6.71 12.77
C GLY A 499 -24.83 7.96 11.90
N GLU A 500 -25.83 8.85 12.01
CA GLU A 500 -25.93 10.06 11.19
C GLU A 500 -24.69 10.97 11.30
N ALA A 501 -24.14 11.06 12.51
CA ALA A 501 -23.02 11.93 12.80
C ALA A 501 -21.71 11.65 12.06
N ILE A 502 -21.52 10.40 11.66
CA ILE A 502 -20.29 9.88 11.05
C ILE A 502 -20.52 9.54 9.57
N ALA A 503 -21.77 9.53 9.12
CA ALA A 503 -22.14 9.22 7.74
C ALA A 503 -21.53 10.20 6.73
N ALA A 504 -21.31 11.44 7.14
CA ALA A 504 -20.69 12.48 6.32
C ALA A 504 -19.14 12.53 6.43
N VAL A 505 -18.53 11.74 7.32
CA VAL A 505 -17.09 11.77 7.55
C VAL A 505 -16.39 10.81 6.58
N PRO A 506 -15.39 11.26 5.81
CA PRO A 506 -14.65 10.37 4.93
C PRO A 506 -13.97 9.22 5.71
N LEU A 507 -14.17 7.98 5.25
CA LEU A 507 -13.63 6.77 5.89
C LEU A 507 -12.40 6.19 5.17
N ARG A 508 -11.96 6.80 4.06
CA ARG A 508 -10.86 6.30 3.22
C ARG A 508 -10.00 7.45 2.68
N LYS A 509 -8.70 7.20 2.51
CA LYS A 509 -7.75 8.16 1.95
C LYS A 509 -8.16 8.65 0.55
N ALA A 510 -8.68 7.75 -0.29
CA ALA A 510 -9.11 8.09 -1.65
C ALA A 510 -10.33 9.01 -1.73
N LEU A 511 -11.03 9.24 -0.61
CA LEU A 511 -12.22 10.09 -0.52
C LEU A 511 -11.93 11.44 0.17
N LYS A 512 -10.67 11.88 0.21
CA LYS A 512 -10.28 13.14 0.87
C LYS A 512 -10.95 14.33 0.15
N LEU A 513 -11.89 14.97 0.83
CA LEU A 513 -12.51 16.23 0.42
C LEU A 513 -11.64 17.39 0.93
N ALA A 514 -11.42 18.41 0.11
CA ALA A 514 -10.65 19.58 0.53
C ALA A 514 -11.34 20.26 1.74
N GLY A 515 -10.59 20.47 2.82
CA GLY A 515 -11.08 21.13 4.04
C GLY A 515 -11.86 20.24 5.02
N VAL A 516 -12.12 18.96 4.71
CA VAL A 516 -12.79 18.03 5.64
C VAL A 516 -11.79 17.01 6.14
N ALA A 517 -11.53 17.00 7.44
CA ALA A 517 -10.73 15.97 8.07
C ALA A 517 -11.45 14.62 7.98
N ARG A 518 -10.72 13.56 7.62
CA ARG A 518 -11.25 12.20 7.65
C ARG A 518 -11.22 11.64 9.07
N LEU A 519 -11.93 10.55 9.28
CA LEU A 519 -11.96 9.86 10.56
C LEU A 519 -10.55 9.39 10.97
N HIS A 520 -10.15 9.59 12.22
CA HIS A 520 -8.82 9.27 12.76
C HIS A 520 -7.65 9.91 11.99
N GLU A 521 -7.88 10.97 11.21
CA GLU A 521 -6.75 11.73 10.66
C GLU A 521 -6.01 12.45 11.78
N GLN A 522 -6.76 13.20 12.58
CA GLN A 522 -6.22 14.02 13.65
C GLN A 522 -7.03 13.78 14.91
N TRP A 523 -6.34 13.47 16.00
CA TRP A 523 -6.90 13.48 17.33
C TRP A 523 -6.41 14.71 18.08
N LEU A 524 -7.32 15.40 18.77
CA LEU A 524 -7.02 16.59 19.55
C LEU A 524 -7.20 16.27 21.04
N LEU A 525 -6.12 16.44 21.81
CA LEU A 525 -6.15 16.35 23.27
C LEU A 525 -6.49 17.71 23.87
N LEU A 526 -7.45 17.72 24.78
CA LEU A 526 -7.99 18.93 25.39
C LEU A 526 -8.03 18.78 26.89
N THR A 527 -7.70 19.85 27.61
CA THR A 527 -7.90 19.93 29.06
C THR A 527 -9.15 20.75 29.37
N ILE A 528 -10.00 20.24 30.25
CA ILE A 528 -11.23 20.88 30.72
C ILE A 528 -11.23 20.86 32.25
N GLU A 529 -11.45 22.01 32.89
CA GLU A 529 -11.65 22.09 34.34
C GLU A 529 -13.16 22.08 34.64
N LEU A 530 -13.61 21.11 35.43
CA LEU A 530 -14.99 20.98 35.88
C LEU A 530 -15.11 21.34 37.36
N ASP A 531 -16.21 22.00 37.72
CA ASP A 531 -16.56 22.40 39.10
C ASP A 531 -17.10 21.22 39.94
N ILE A 532 -16.34 20.12 39.96
CA ILE A 532 -16.60 18.92 40.76
C ILE A 532 -15.52 18.84 41.85
N ASP A 533 -15.94 18.63 43.10
CA ASP A 533 -15.05 18.33 44.21
C ASP A 533 -14.81 16.82 44.25
N LEU A 534 -13.64 16.38 43.80
CA LEU A 534 -13.30 14.96 43.80
C LEU A 534 -13.04 14.50 45.23
N VAL A 535 -13.73 13.46 45.68
CA VAL A 535 -13.59 12.94 47.05
C VAL A 535 -13.10 11.49 47.07
N SER A 536 -12.40 11.12 48.13
CA SER A 536 -12.04 9.73 48.43
C SER A 536 -13.27 8.90 48.80
N PRO A 537 -13.18 7.55 48.84
CA PRO A 537 -14.25 6.71 49.40
C PRO A 537 -14.63 7.07 50.85
N ALA A 538 -13.75 7.75 51.59
CA ALA A 538 -13.99 8.28 52.93
C ALA A 538 -14.49 9.73 52.93
N LEU A 539 -14.97 10.25 51.78
CA LEU A 539 -15.50 11.60 51.57
C LEU A 539 -14.53 12.75 51.88
N ARG A 540 -13.23 12.48 51.94
CA ARG A 540 -12.19 13.53 52.03
C ARG A 540 -11.92 14.11 50.64
N SER A 541 -11.95 15.43 50.50
CA SER A 541 -11.58 16.11 49.24
C SER A 541 -10.16 15.74 48.82
N LEU A 542 -10.01 15.42 47.54
CA LEU A 542 -8.78 15.07 46.85
C LEU A 542 -8.22 16.26 46.05
N GLY A 543 -9.04 17.30 45.83
CA GLY A 543 -8.69 18.51 45.11
C GLY A 543 -9.91 19.42 44.90
N GLY A 544 -9.69 20.73 44.75
CA GLY A 544 -10.75 21.72 44.60
C GLY A 544 -11.43 21.77 43.21
N ALA A 545 -10.95 20.97 42.25
CA ALA A 545 -11.49 20.86 40.90
C ALA A 545 -11.22 19.47 40.30
N CYS A 546 -12.04 19.08 39.33
CA CYS A 546 -11.85 17.88 38.52
C CYS A 546 -11.33 18.28 37.14
N TRP A 547 -10.15 17.81 36.77
CA TRP A 547 -9.58 18.02 35.44
C TRP A 547 -9.90 16.84 34.53
N VAL A 548 -10.45 17.12 33.36
CA VAL A 548 -10.72 16.13 32.31
C VAL A 548 -9.71 16.33 31.18
N VAL A 549 -9.02 15.26 30.81
CA VAL A 549 -8.30 15.19 29.53
C VAL A 549 -9.20 14.46 28.55
N LEU A 550 -9.71 15.18 27.56
CA LEU A 550 -10.60 14.65 26.53
C LEU A 550 -9.83 14.46 25.22
N VAL A 551 -9.96 13.28 24.60
CA VAL A 551 -9.43 13.01 23.27
C VAL A 551 -10.58 13.11 22.28
N LEU A 552 -10.48 14.03 21.32
CA LEU A 552 -11.47 14.22 20.25
C LEU A 552 -10.92 13.76 18.90
N ASP A 553 -11.76 13.12 18.10
CA ASP A 553 -11.48 12.96 16.68
C ASP A 553 -11.91 14.21 15.90
N CYS A 554 -10.98 14.87 15.20
CA CYS A 554 -11.27 16.12 14.50
C CYS A 554 -12.23 15.95 13.31
N GLY A 555 -12.26 14.78 12.67
CA GLY A 555 -13.15 14.50 11.55
C GLY A 555 -14.62 14.43 11.96
N SER A 556 -14.91 13.70 13.04
CA SER A 556 -16.26 13.56 13.61
C SER A 556 -16.62 14.60 14.67
N GLN A 557 -15.62 15.34 15.17
CA GLN A 557 -15.70 16.30 16.28
C GLN A 557 -16.22 15.68 17.59
N ARG A 558 -15.98 14.39 17.81
CA ARG A 558 -16.57 13.61 18.91
C ARG A 558 -15.50 12.96 19.79
N PRO A 559 -15.84 12.66 21.05
CA PRO A 559 -14.90 12.04 21.96
C PRO A 559 -14.59 10.60 21.56
N VAL A 560 -13.30 10.24 21.67
CA VAL A 560 -12.80 8.88 21.44
C VAL A 560 -12.18 8.29 22.72
N GLY A 561 -11.73 9.12 23.66
CA GLY A 561 -11.39 8.67 25.02
C GLY A 561 -11.39 9.83 26.01
N LEU A 562 -11.30 9.51 27.31
CA LEU A 562 -11.15 10.51 28.36
C LEU A 562 -10.38 9.98 29.57
N TRP A 563 -9.79 10.90 30.33
CA TRP A 563 -9.17 10.62 31.62
C TRP A 563 -9.47 11.72 32.65
N LEU A 564 -9.64 11.35 33.91
CA LEU A 564 -9.88 12.28 35.02
C LEU A 564 -8.65 12.43 35.92
N SER A 565 -8.39 13.67 36.36
CA SER A 565 -7.30 14.02 37.25
C SER A 565 -7.75 14.98 38.35
N GLU A 566 -7.14 14.82 39.53
CA GLU A 566 -7.32 15.72 40.69
C GLU A 566 -6.44 16.98 40.59
N LYS A 567 -5.47 16.96 39.67
CA LYS A 567 -4.48 18.01 39.46
C LYS A 567 -4.47 18.45 37.99
N PRO A 568 -3.99 19.68 37.70
CA PRO A 568 -3.76 20.11 36.32
C PRO A 568 -3.01 19.05 35.51
N PRO A 569 -3.55 18.58 34.37
CA PRO A 569 -2.98 17.46 33.61
C PRO A 569 -1.58 17.75 33.08
N ARG A 570 -0.75 16.72 33.02
CA ARG A 570 0.60 16.72 32.43
C ARG A 570 0.72 15.58 31.40
N GLY A 571 1.94 15.28 30.94
CA GLY A 571 2.18 14.21 29.97
C GLY A 571 1.68 12.82 30.40
N VAL A 572 1.65 12.53 31.71
CA VAL A 572 1.14 11.25 32.24
C VAL A 572 -0.37 11.11 32.01
N GLU A 573 -1.15 12.14 32.32
CA GLU A 573 -2.60 12.16 32.08
C GLU A 573 -2.93 12.10 30.59
N SER A 574 -2.13 12.73 29.73
CA SER A 574 -2.25 12.58 28.26
C SER A 574 -2.01 11.15 27.80
N GLY A 575 -1.01 10.47 28.36
CA GLY A 575 -0.74 9.06 28.08
C GLY A 575 -1.91 8.17 28.47
N LEU A 576 -2.49 8.39 29.65
CA LEU A 576 -3.64 7.64 30.14
C LEU A 576 -4.91 7.90 29.33
N ALA A 577 -5.16 9.15 28.91
CA ALA A 577 -6.27 9.49 28.03
C ALA A 577 -6.14 8.83 26.64
N LEU A 578 -4.92 8.82 26.08
CA LEU A 578 -4.64 8.10 24.82
C LEU A 578 -4.74 6.59 24.98
N TYR A 579 -4.27 6.03 26.09
CA TYR A 579 -4.42 4.60 26.39
C TYR A 579 -5.90 4.22 26.41
N ASP A 580 -6.74 5.02 27.08
CA ASP A 580 -8.17 4.81 27.10
C ASP A 580 -8.79 4.98 25.70
N ALA A 581 -8.41 5.99 24.93
CA ALA A 581 -8.88 6.22 23.56
C ALA A 581 -8.50 5.12 22.56
N LEU A 582 -7.34 4.47 22.73
CA LEU A 582 -6.88 3.41 21.83
C LEU A 582 -7.50 2.05 22.18
N PHE A 583 -7.58 1.72 23.47
CA PHE A 583 -7.91 0.38 23.93
C PHE A 583 -9.30 0.28 24.60
N HIS A 584 -9.95 1.41 24.89
CA HIS A 584 -11.31 1.54 25.44
C HIS A 584 -11.55 0.66 26.67
N ARG A 585 -10.62 0.67 27.62
CA ARG A 585 -10.67 -0.25 28.76
C ARG A 585 -11.93 -0.04 29.61
N THR A 586 -12.41 1.20 29.72
CA THR A 586 -13.62 1.57 30.46
C THR A 586 -14.83 1.84 29.54
N ALA A 587 -14.63 1.83 28.21
CA ALA A 587 -15.60 2.32 27.24
C ALA A 587 -15.81 1.34 26.05
N LEU A 588 -15.93 0.05 26.35
CA LEU A 588 -16.13 -1.01 25.33
C LEU A 588 -17.40 -0.87 24.48
N HIS A 589 -18.30 0.06 24.82
CA HIS A 589 -19.53 0.36 24.08
C HIS A 589 -19.39 1.60 23.18
N TRP A 590 -18.31 2.39 23.30
CA TRP A 590 -18.11 3.58 22.47
C TRP A 590 -17.87 3.20 21.00
N PRO A 591 -18.50 3.92 20.05
CA PRO A 591 -18.46 3.58 18.62
C PRO A 591 -17.16 3.98 17.92
N LEU A 592 -16.57 5.12 18.30
CA LEU A 592 -15.37 5.65 17.66
C LEU A 592 -14.11 5.01 18.26
N ARG A 593 -13.37 4.25 17.45
CA ARG A 593 -12.16 3.51 17.89
C ARG A 593 -11.12 3.54 16.80
N GLY A 594 -9.87 3.77 17.12
CA GLY A 594 -8.84 3.74 16.08
C GLY A 594 -7.47 4.11 16.58
N ILE A 595 -6.57 4.31 15.63
CA ILE A 595 -5.23 4.84 15.83
C ILE A 595 -5.10 6.07 14.91
N PRO A 596 -4.87 7.27 15.46
CA PRO A 596 -4.81 8.48 14.67
C PRO A 596 -3.53 8.60 13.85
N GLU A 597 -3.55 9.35 12.76
CA GLU A 597 -2.34 9.73 12.03
C GLU A 597 -1.59 10.84 12.74
N HIS A 598 -2.31 11.84 13.23
CA HIS A 598 -1.75 12.97 13.97
C HIS A 598 -2.41 13.08 15.34
N ILE A 599 -1.61 13.37 16.36
CA ILE A 599 -2.06 13.65 17.72
C ILE A 599 -1.65 15.09 18.02
N LEU A 600 -2.66 15.96 18.05
CA LEU A 600 -2.54 17.37 18.36
C LEU A 600 -2.64 17.54 19.88
N LEU A 601 -1.66 18.17 20.51
CA LEU A 601 -1.66 18.37 21.96
C LEU A 601 -1.08 19.73 22.39
N PRO A 602 -1.67 20.40 23.39
CA PRO A 602 -1.12 21.61 23.99
C PRO A 602 0.32 21.41 24.45
N GLN A 603 1.14 22.46 24.31
CA GLN A 603 2.53 22.43 24.75
C GLN A 603 2.68 22.07 26.24
N THR A 604 1.72 22.47 27.08
CA THR A 604 1.69 22.13 28.52
C THR A 604 1.54 20.63 28.79
N LEU A 605 0.98 19.88 27.84
CA LEU A 605 0.85 18.42 27.91
C LEU A 605 2.07 17.69 27.32
N LEU A 606 3.02 18.42 26.73
CA LEU A 606 4.26 17.86 26.18
C LEU A 606 5.39 17.74 27.21
N ASP A 607 5.23 18.31 28.40
CA ASP A 607 6.22 18.17 29.47
C ASP A 607 6.32 16.70 29.92
N GLY A 608 7.50 16.10 29.73
CA GLY A 608 7.75 14.67 29.97
C GLY A 608 7.25 13.73 28.84
N ALA A 609 7.06 14.24 27.63
CA ALA A 609 6.45 13.52 26.50
C ALA A 609 7.36 12.51 25.77
N ASP A 610 8.55 12.16 26.28
CA ASP A 610 9.41 11.17 25.60
C ASP A 610 8.69 9.84 25.42
N ASN A 611 7.94 9.41 26.44
CA ASN A 611 7.11 8.21 26.37
C ASN A 611 5.97 8.36 25.35
N LEU A 612 5.35 9.54 25.26
CA LEU A 612 4.32 9.82 24.26
C LEU A 612 4.90 9.77 22.84
N ARG A 613 6.08 10.34 22.61
CA ARG A 613 6.77 10.31 21.32
C ARG A 613 7.10 8.88 20.91
N LYS A 614 7.63 8.07 21.83
CA LYS A 614 7.89 6.64 21.60
C LYS A 614 6.60 5.87 21.27
N ALA A 615 5.53 6.09 22.03
CA ALA A 615 4.24 5.47 21.77
C ALA A 615 3.65 5.88 20.41
N ALA A 616 3.66 7.17 20.08
CA ALA A 616 3.17 7.68 18.81
C ALA A 616 3.97 7.10 17.63
N ALA A 617 5.30 7.15 17.68
CA ALA A 617 6.16 6.56 16.67
C ALA A 617 5.86 5.06 16.45
N PHE A 618 5.71 4.30 17.54
CA PHE A 618 5.39 2.87 17.46
C PHE A 618 4.00 2.58 16.88
N LEU A 619 3.05 3.48 17.11
CA LEU A 619 1.72 3.44 16.52
C LEU A 619 1.70 3.95 15.07
N MET A 620 2.82 4.47 14.55
CA MET A 620 2.95 5.18 13.26
C MET A 620 2.18 6.50 13.21
N ALA A 621 2.04 7.16 14.37
CA ALA A 621 1.36 8.45 14.54
C ALA A 621 2.38 9.57 14.76
N GLU A 622 2.04 10.77 14.31
CA GLU A 622 2.83 11.98 14.48
C GLU A 622 2.29 12.80 15.65
N LEU A 623 3.19 13.28 16.52
CA LEU A 623 2.81 14.22 17.58
C LEU A 623 3.01 15.64 17.08
N GLU A 624 1.98 16.47 17.19
CA GLU A 624 2.02 17.87 16.80
C GLU A 624 1.70 18.78 17.99
N PRO A 625 2.64 19.62 18.44
CA PRO A 625 2.34 20.65 19.42
C PRO A 625 1.34 21.66 18.86
N ILE A 626 0.37 22.06 19.66
CA ILE A 626 -0.50 23.20 19.37
C ILE A 626 -0.25 24.34 20.35
N ASN A 627 -0.24 25.57 19.81
CA ASN A 627 -0.02 26.78 20.59
C ASN A 627 -1.24 27.16 21.44
N SER A 628 -2.45 26.92 20.91
CA SER A 628 -3.72 27.31 21.54
C SER A 628 -4.80 26.28 21.27
N GLN A 629 -5.29 25.67 22.35
CA GLN A 629 -6.45 24.80 22.31
C GLN A 629 -7.69 25.54 21.77
N GLU A 630 -7.85 26.82 22.11
CA GLU A 630 -9.00 27.62 21.68
C GLU A 630 -9.03 27.81 20.16
N ASP A 631 -7.88 28.03 19.53
CA ASP A 631 -7.80 28.23 18.08
C ASP A 631 -8.09 26.95 17.30
N CYS A 632 -7.73 25.79 17.85
CA CYS A 632 -8.16 24.50 17.32
C CYS A 632 -9.69 24.33 17.45
N LEU A 633 -10.27 24.65 18.61
CA LEU A 633 -11.70 24.54 18.85
C LEU A 633 -12.54 25.49 17.99
N LYS A 634 -12.03 26.67 17.62
CA LYS A 634 -12.69 27.59 16.67
C LYS A 634 -12.95 26.93 15.30
N LYS A 635 -12.12 25.95 14.92
CA LYS A 635 -12.27 25.18 13.66
C LYS A 635 -13.20 23.97 13.81
N LEU A 636 -13.60 23.64 15.04
CA LEU A 636 -14.39 22.45 15.40
C LEU A 636 -15.64 22.90 16.17
N PRO A 637 -16.64 23.53 15.51
CA PRO A 637 -17.76 24.17 16.18
C PRO A 637 -18.57 23.21 17.06
N TYR A 638 -18.83 21.98 16.60
CA TYR A 638 -19.58 20.99 17.40
C TYR A 638 -18.81 20.59 18.66
N ALA A 639 -17.50 20.39 18.56
CA ALA A 639 -16.65 20.09 19.71
C ALA A 639 -16.62 21.26 20.71
N ARG A 640 -16.53 22.49 20.22
CA ARG A 640 -16.55 23.70 21.05
C ARG A 640 -17.86 23.80 21.84
N ASP A 641 -18.99 23.62 21.18
CA ASP A 641 -20.32 23.67 21.80
C ASP A 641 -20.47 22.56 22.83
N LEU A 642 -20.06 21.33 22.50
CA LEU A 642 -20.07 20.18 23.40
C LEU A 642 -19.28 20.44 24.70
N ILE A 643 -18.10 21.05 24.60
CA ILE A 643 -17.27 21.40 25.76
C ILE A 643 -17.93 22.50 26.59
N GLY A 644 -18.54 23.49 25.94
CA GLY A 644 -19.32 24.53 26.61
C GLY A 644 -20.48 23.94 27.42
N GLU A 645 -21.26 23.05 26.80
CA GLU A 645 -22.37 22.33 27.44
C GLU A 645 -21.89 21.46 28.60
N LEU A 646 -20.80 20.71 28.42
CA LEU A 646 -20.21 19.89 29.49
C LEU A 646 -19.78 20.75 30.67
N THR A 647 -19.10 21.87 30.41
CA THR A 647 -18.66 22.78 31.47
C THR A 647 -19.85 23.38 32.21
N GLU A 648 -20.88 23.82 31.49
CA GLU A 648 -22.11 24.40 32.07
C GLU A 648 -22.88 23.37 32.92
N GLN A 649 -22.97 22.11 32.46
CA GLN A 649 -23.65 21.02 33.16
C GLN A 649 -23.14 20.80 34.59
N TYR A 650 -21.85 21.06 34.83
CA TYR A 650 -21.21 20.87 36.14
C TYR A 650 -20.94 22.18 36.88
N LYS A 651 -21.36 23.34 36.36
CA LYS A 651 -21.26 24.60 37.11
C LYS A 651 -22.23 24.60 38.30
N PRO A 652 -21.81 25.07 39.49
CA PRO A 652 -22.70 25.16 40.62
C PRO A 652 -23.78 26.20 40.37
N ALA A 653 -25.05 25.84 40.60
CA ALA A 653 -26.18 26.75 40.44
C ALA A 653 -26.02 28.02 41.29
N LEU A 654 -26.42 29.16 40.75
CA LEU A 654 -26.49 30.42 41.48
C LEU A 654 -27.72 30.40 42.40
N LEU A 655 -27.51 30.50 43.72
CA LEU A 655 -28.59 30.47 44.71
C LEU A 655 -29.17 31.87 44.97
N SER A 656 -28.31 32.89 45.11
CA SER A 656 -28.71 34.31 45.21
C SER A 656 -27.51 35.25 45.08
N GLY A 657 -27.63 36.33 44.29
CA GLY A 657 -26.60 37.37 44.15
C GLY A 657 -25.21 36.82 43.75
N ARG A 658 -24.35 36.58 44.77
CA ARG A 658 -23.00 36.02 44.63
C ARG A 658 -22.81 34.62 45.25
N ARG A 659 -23.84 34.04 45.90
CA ARG A 659 -23.76 32.74 46.57
C ARG A 659 -24.04 31.60 45.59
N ARG A 660 -23.08 30.71 45.41
CA ARG A 660 -23.20 29.49 44.61
C ARG A 660 -23.55 28.29 45.50
N ALA A 661 -24.26 27.32 44.94
CA ALA A 661 -24.41 26.00 45.55
C ALA A 661 -23.04 25.35 45.79
N PRO A 662 -22.90 24.44 46.77
CA PRO A 662 -21.68 23.66 46.91
C PRO A 662 -21.40 22.86 45.63
N LYS A 663 -20.11 22.68 45.31
CA LYS A 663 -19.69 21.81 44.20
C LYS A 663 -20.22 20.40 44.42
N ARG A 664 -20.53 19.70 43.33
CA ARG A 664 -20.89 18.28 43.41
C ARG A 664 -19.70 17.49 43.95
N GLN A 665 -19.93 16.68 44.96
CA GLN A 665 -18.92 15.81 45.54
C GLN A 665 -19.04 14.42 44.93
N LEU A 666 -18.03 14.00 44.17
CA LEU A 666 -18.03 12.72 43.47
C LEU A 666 -16.69 12.01 43.69
N THR A 667 -16.72 10.70 43.89
CA THR A 667 -15.50 9.90 43.76
C THR A 667 -15.08 9.84 42.29
N ILE A 668 -13.80 9.55 42.01
CA ILE A 668 -13.33 9.43 40.63
C ILE A 668 -14.13 8.40 39.80
N PRO A 669 -14.44 7.18 40.29
CA PRO A 669 -15.26 6.24 39.54
C PRO A 669 -16.67 6.78 39.23
N GLN A 670 -17.29 7.48 40.19
CA GLN A 670 -18.61 8.11 39.97
C GLN A 670 -18.54 9.23 38.93
N ALA A 671 -17.53 10.10 39.01
CA ALA A 671 -17.33 11.16 38.03
C ALA A 671 -17.04 10.61 36.63
N ASP A 672 -16.23 9.55 36.51
CA ASP A 672 -15.92 8.90 35.23
C ASP A 672 -17.18 8.28 34.61
N GLU A 673 -17.96 7.54 35.40
CA GLU A 673 -19.23 6.96 34.95
C GLU A 673 -20.24 8.03 34.52
N GLU A 674 -20.43 9.07 35.34
CA GLU A 674 -21.38 10.17 35.07
C GLU A 674 -21.00 10.93 33.80
N ILE A 675 -19.73 11.33 33.66
CA ILE A 675 -19.24 12.07 32.48
C ILE A 675 -19.29 11.20 31.22
N ARG A 676 -18.86 9.93 31.28
CA ARG A 676 -18.94 9.02 30.13
C ARG A 676 -20.36 8.76 29.69
N SER A 677 -21.28 8.55 30.63
CA SER A 677 -22.70 8.37 30.34
C SER A 677 -23.27 9.61 29.64
N TRP A 678 -22.97 10.80 30.16
CA TRP A 678 -23.39 12.05 29.55
C TRP A 678 -22.85 12.22 28.12
N LEU A 679 -21.55 11.99 27.92
CA LEU A 679 -20.92 12.05 26.59
C LEU A 679 -21.51 11.01 25.64
N TYR A 680 -21.78 9.80 26.11
CA TYR A 680 -22.38 8.75 25.29
C TYR A 680 -23.79 9.13 24.84
N THR A 681 -24.66 9.55 25.75
CA THR A 681 -26.02 9.97 25.42
C THR A 681 -26.04 11.19 24.51
N ARG A 682 -25.14 12.17 24.73
CA ARG A 682 -25.09 13.41 23.94
C ARG A 682 -24.49 13.21 22.56
N CYS A 683 -23.38 12.48 22.47
CA CYS A 683 -22.62 12.31 21.24
C CYS A 683 -23.04 11.07 20.44
N PHE A 684 -23.71 10.10 21.03
CA PHE A 684 -23.98 8.83 20.35
C PHE A 684 -25.42 8.32 20.55
N PRO A 685 -26.48 9.17 20.52
CA PRO A 685 -27.83 8.78 20.93
C PRO A 685 -28.47 7.66 20.09
N ASN A 686 -27.95 7.39 18.89
CA ASN A 686 -28.44 6.34 18.00
C ASN A 686 -27.29 5.57 17.31
N HIS A 687 -26.07 5.61 17.85
CA HIS A 687 -24.96 4.90 17.21
C HIS A 687 -25.03 3.41 17.46
N ARG A 688 -24.80 2.63 16.41
CA ARG A 688 -24.52 1.21 16.52
C ARG A 688 -23.02 0.99 16.59
N THR A 689 -22.60 0.24 17.58
CA THR A 689 -21.19 -0.10 17.79
C THR A 689 -20.94 -1.53 17.40
N ASP A 690 -19.87 -1.77 16.63
CA ASP A 690 -19.49 -3.13 16.27
C ASP A 690 -19.11 -3.91 17.54
N PRO A 691 -19.59 -5.16 17.68
CA PRO A 691 -19.29 -5.95 18.86
C PRO A 691 -17.79 -6.19 18.97
N VAL A 692 -17.21 -5.83 20.12
CA VAL A 692 -15.82 -6.18 20.45
C VAL A 692 -15.66 -7.70 20.38
N PRO A 693 -14.65 -8.24 19.67
CA PRO A 693 -14.36 -9.66 19.66
C PRO A 693 -14.33 -10.27 21.07
N ALA A 694 -14.94 -11.44 21.26
CA ALA A 694 -15.12 -12.04 22.58
C ALA A 694 -13.79 -12.25 23.34
N SER A 695 -12.71 -12.58 22.62
CA SER A 695 -11.36 -12.68 23.16
C SER A 695 -10.88 -11.38 23.78
N LEU A 696 -11.02 -10.25 23.08
CA LEU A 696 -10.60 -8.93 23.57
C LEU A 696 -11.48 -8.44 24.71
N ARG A 697 -12.81 -8.65 24.60
CA ARG A 697 -13.77 -8.32 25.66
C ARG A 697 -13.45 -9.03 26.97
N LYS A 698 -13.05 -10.30 26.93
CA LYS A 698 -12.61 -11.08 28.11
C LYS A 698 -11.42 -10.42 28.83
N HIS A 699 -10.55 -9.75 28.07
CA HIS A 699 -9.41 -8.99 28.60
C HIS A 699 -9.77 -7.54 28.97
N GLY A 700 -10.97 -7.08 28.65
CA GLY A 700 -11.43 -5.72 28.93
C GLY A 700 -10.87 -4.68 27.95
N PHE A 701 -10.58 -5.08 26.71
CA PHE A 701 -10.06 -4.17 25.68
C PHE A 701 -10.92 -4.23 24.42
N ALA A 702 -11.05 -3.10 23.71
CA ALA A 702 -11.75 -3.06 22.43
C ALA A 702 -10.83 -3.45 21.27
N LEU A 703 -9.54 -3.07 21.35
CA LEU A 703 -8.52 -3.26 20.33
C LEU A 703 -7.44 -4.26 20.82
N PRO A 704 -6.86 -5.11 19.94
CA PRO A 704 -5.68 -5.91 20.30
C PRO A 704 -4.45 -5.00 20.46
N GLY A 705 -3.29 -5.59 20.77
CA GLY A 705 -2.05 -4.84 20.98
C GLY A 705 -1.99 -4.05 22.29
N TYR A 706 -2.91 -4.32 23.22
CA TYR A 706 -2.87 -3.84 24.61
C TYR A 706 -1.65 -4.34 25.40
N ASP A 707 -0.85 -5.22 24.79
CA ASP A 707 0.40 -5.83 25.28
C ASP A 707 1.65 -5.32 24.53
N THR A 708 1.52 -4.28 23.72
CA THR A 708 2.61 -3.70 22.92
C THR A 708 3.42 -2.65 23.68
N PRO A 709 4.65 -2.33 23.25
CA PRO A 709 5.45 -1.24 23.81
C PRO A 709 4.72 0.11 23.89
N ALA A 710 3.94 0.47 22.86
CA ALA A 710 3.12 1.69 22.88
C ALA A 710 2.15 1.71 24.06
N ALA A 711 1.44 0.61 24.32
CA ALA A 711 0.55 0.50 25.47
C ALA A 711 1.32 0.70 26.80
N GLY A 712 2.54 0.14 26.92
CA GLY A 712 3.39 0.33 28.09
C GLY A 712 3.85 1.77 28.30
N TRP A 713 4.34 2.46 27.26
CA TRP A 713 4.80 3.86 27.36
C TRP A 713 3.68 4.85 27.69
N LEU A 714 2.44 4.56 27.29
CA LEU A 714 1.27 5.37 27.64
C LEU A 714 0.87 5.24 29.13
N LEU A 715 1.42 4.27 29.86
CA LEU A 715 1.14 4.06 31.27
C LEU A 715 2.22 4.70 32.17
N PRO A 716 1.83 5.17 33.36
CA PRO A 716 2.77 5.75 34.32
C PRO A 716 3.72 4.70 34.87
N VAL A 717 4.92 5.14 35.23
CA VAL A 717 5.83 4.37 36.07
C VAL A 717 5.28 4.40 37.49
N VAL A 718 5.01 3.21 38.06
CA VAL A 718 4.49 3.09 39.43
C VAL A 718 5.55 2.58 40.41
N ALA A 719 6.64 2.03 39.91
CA ALA A 719 7.81 1.64 40.69
C ALA A 719 9.06 1.76 39.82
N GLU A 720 10.08 2.44 40.34
CA GLU A 720 11.36 2.64 39.67
C GLU A 720 12.41 1.68 40.23
N HIS A 721 13.42 1.38 39.41
CA HIS A 721 14.58 0.55 39.76
C HIS A 721 14.25 -0.78 40.46
N ILE A 722 13.14 -1.41 40.08
CA ILE A 722 12.77 -2.74 40.57
C ILE A 722 13.74 -3.76 39.98
N GLN A 723 14.25 -4.64 40.83
CA GLN A 723 15.09 -5.75 40.41
C GLN A 723 14.23 -6.86 39.82
N THR A 724 14.55 -7.31 38.60
CA THR A 724 13.90 -8.46 38.00
C THR A 724 14.15 -9.73 38.81
N VAL A 725 13.16 -10.60 38.83
CA VAL A 725 13.32 -12.01 39.19
C VAL A 725 13.41 -12.81 37.89
N ARG A 726 13.75 -14.10 37.98
CA ARG A 726 13.75 -14.98 36.81
C ARG A 726 12.39 -14.90 36.11
N ASN A 727 12.40 -14.51 34.84
CA ASN A 727 11.22 -14.39 33.98
C ASN A 727 10.17 -13.34 34.41
N GLY A 728 10.52 -12.35 35.26
CA GLY A 728 9.56 -11.32 35.61
C GLY A 728 9.96 -10.35 36.72
N VAL A 729 8.96 -9.82 37.45
CA VAL A 729 9.14 -8.89 38.58
C VAL A 729 8.21 -9.23 39.75
N ARG A 730 8.60 -8.82 40.96
CA ARG A 730 7.74 -8.86 42.15
C ARG A 730 7.41 -7.44 42.60
N LEU A 731 6.13 -7.16 42.77
CA LEU A 731 5.64 -5.89 43.31
C LEU A 731 4.82 -6.15 44.57
N GLY A 732 5.41 -5.84 45.73
CA GLY A 732 4.87 -6.24 47.02
C GLY A 732 4.71 -7.77 47.12
N LYS A 733 3.49 -8.23 47.39
CA LYS A 733 3.17 -9.67 47.51
C LYS A 733 2.81 -10.35 46.18
N ARG A 734 2.81 -9.62 45.06
CA ARG A 734 2.39 -10.15 43.75
C ARG A 734 3.59 -10.38 42.85
N ALA A 735 3.58 -11.51 42.14
CA ALA A 735 4.58 -11.84 41.13
C ALA A 735 3.95 -11.72 39.74
N TYR A 736 4.64 -11.04 38.83
CA TYR A 736 4.28 -10.91 37.43
C TYR A 736 5.35 -11.61 36.61
N ILE A 737 5.03 -12.77 36.03
CA ILE A 737 6.01 -13.70 35.45
C ILE A 737 5.47 -14.20 34.11
N ASP A 738 6.33 -14.20 33.09
CA ASP A 738 6.11 -14.84 31.80
C ASP A 738 7.26 -15.82 31.52
N PRO A 739 7.03 -17.14 31.62
CA PRO A 739 8.08 -18.14 31.39
C PRO A 739 8.77 -18.05 30.03
N GLN A 740 8.13 -17.42 29.03
CA GLN A 740 8.67 -17.27 27.67
C GLN A 740 9.44 -15.96 27.48
N ALA A 741 9.40 -15.03 28.45
CA ALA A 741 10.03 -13.72 28.29
C ALA A 741 11.57 -13.76 28.37
N GLY A 742 12.14 -14.82 28.97
CA GLY A 742 13.60 -14.99 29.06
C GLY A 742 14.29 -13.85 29.81
N ILE A 743 13.64 -13.26 30.81
CA ILE A 743 14.17 -12.12 31.56
C ILE A 743 15.19 -12.60 32.59
N GLU A 744 16.42 -12.11 32.46
CA GLU A 744 17.48 -12.35 33.44
C GLU A 744 17.13 -11.71 34.80
N PRO A 745 17.43 -12.38 35.92
CA PRO A 745 17.25 -11.81 37.25
C PRO A 745 18.25 -10.66 37.50
N SER A 746 17.93 -9.80 38.47
CA SER A 746 18.80 -8.69 38.93
C SER A 746 19.07 -7.59 37.91
N LEU A 747 18.24 -7.47 36.87
CA LEU A 747 18.21 -6.30 36.01
C LEU A 747 17.36 -5.21 36.68
N SER A 748 17.83 -3.97 36.62
CA SER A 748 17.05 -2.82 37.10
C SER A 748 16.04 -2.38 36.05
N VAL A 749 14.76 -2.38 36.40
CA VAL A 749 13.66 -2.02 35.48
C VAL A 749 12.68 -1.02 36.10
N HIS A 750 11.98 -0.27 35.25
CA HIS A 750 10.79 0.49 35.65
C HIS A 750 9.55 -0.36 35.45
N VAL A 751 8.67 -0.40 36.45
CA VAL A 751 7.37 -1.07 36.34
C VAL A 751 6.31 -0.04 36.02
N ARG A 752 5.62 -0.26 34.90
CA ARG A 752 4.51 0.58 34.43
C ARG A 752 3.20 -0.19 34.51
N MET A 753 2.15 0.46 35.00
CA MET A 753 0.81 -0.13 35.02
C MET A 753 -0.27 0.93 35.14
N MET A 754 -1.49 0.52 34.82
CA MET A 754 -2.67 1.35 35.08
C MET A 754 -2.79 1.64 36.59
N PRO A 755 -3.04 2.89 37.01
CA PRO A 755 -3.26 3.23 38.41
C PRO A 755 -4.35 2.37 39.06
N SER A 756 -4.18 2.11 40.36
CA SER A 756 -5.02 1.19 41.15
C SER A 756 -6.53 1.50 41.16
N ARG A 757 -6.92 2.71 40.73
CA ARG A 757 -8.32 3.17 40.63
C ARG A 757 -9.19 2.31 39.70
N LEU A 758 -8.59 1.53 38.79
CA LEU A 758 -9.29 0.66 37.83
C LEU A 758 -9.26 -0.85 38.20
N GLY A 759 -8.95 -1.18 39.46
CA GLY A 759 -8.92 -2.55 39.98
C GLY A 759 -7.54 -3.23 39.96
N SER A 760 -7.45 -4.44 40.52
CA SER A 760 -6.18 -5.18 40.63
C SER A 760 -5.53 -5.41 39.27
N ALA A 761 -4.36 -4.81 39.04
CA ALA A 761 -3.58 -4.99 37.81
C ALA A 761 -3.32 -6.48 37.53
N ARG A 762 -3.94 -6.98 36.45
CA ARG A 762 -3.78 -8.36 35.95
C ARG A 762 -2.48 -8.58 35.18
N ALA A 763 -1.79 -7.50 34.84
CA ALA A 763 -0.51 -7.50 34.17
C ALA A 763 0.21 -6.18 34.44
N VAL A 764 1.51 -6.16 34.18
CA VAL A 764 2.37 -4.99 34.23
C VAL A 764 3.23 -4.92 32.98
N PHE A 765 3.75 -3.75 32.69
CA PHE A 765 4.84 -3.58 31.75
C PHE A 765 6.13 -3.36 32.52
N ILE A 766 7.23 -3.92 32.02
CA ILE A 766 8.56 -3.60 32.51
C ILE A 766 9.33 -2.90 31.39
N GLU A 767 9.95 -1.78 31.74
CA GLU A 767 10.86 -1.03 30.87
C GLU A 767 12.29 -1.24 31.37
N HIS A 768 13.14 -1.75 30.50
CA HIS A 768 14.55 -2.01 30.82
C HIS A 768 15.35 -0.72 30.83
N ILE A 769 16.20 -0.56 31.86
CA ILE A 769 17.07 0.61 32.03
C ILE A 769 18.46 0.25 31.47
N GLY A 770 18.88 0.86 30.35
CA GLY A 770 20.20 0.63 29.73
C GLY A 770 20.33 1.12 28.28
N ASP A 771 21.54 1.03 27.72
CA ASP A 771 21.94 1.59 26.40
C ASP A 771 21.26 0.93 25.19
N VAL A 772 20.71 -0.28 25.36
CA VAL A 772 19.99 -0.99 24.30
C VAL A 772 18.53 -0.53 24.36
N GLY A 773 18.25 0.60 23.69
CA GLY A 773 16.95 1.28 23.53
C GLY A 773 15.75 0.70 24.29
N SER A 774 15.19 1.48 25.23
CA SER A 774 14.05 1.16 26.13
C SER A 774 13.13 0.01 25.70
N ARG A 775 13.61 -1.24 25.90
CA ARG A 775 12.83 -2.46 25.64
C ARG A 775 11.67 -2.50 26.62
N MET A 776 10.50 -2.90 26.14
CA MET A 776 9.27 -3.00 26.92
C MET A 776 8.73 -4.44 26.86
N ASP A 777 8.61 -5.10 28.01
CA ASP A 777 8.00 -6.43 28.11
C ASP A 777 6.66 -6.37 28.87
N TYR A 778 5.65 -7.08 28.37
CA TYR A 778 4.37 -7.25 29.03
C TYR A 778 4.37 -8.55 29.86
N LEU A 779 4.04 -8.44 31.15
CA LEU A 779 4.08 -9.55 32.11
C LEU A 779 2.70 -9.76 32.78
N PRO A 780 2.04 -10.91 32.56
CA PRO A 780 0.81 -11.23 33.24
C PRO A 780 1.05 -11.54 34.72
N LEU A 781 0.02 -11.35 35.55
CA LEU A 781 0.01 -11.76 36.95
C LEU A 781 0.11 -13.30 37.01
N ALA A 782 1.05 -13.81 37.80
CA ALA A 782 1.20 -15.25 37.98
C ALA A 782 -0.10 -15.84 38.55
N SER A 783 -0.62 -16.88 37.91
CA SER A 783 -1.71 -17.68 38.47
C SER A 783 -1.26 -18.25 39.81
N ARG A 784 -2.10 -18.14 40.85
CA ARG A 784 -1.88 -18.89 42.09
C ARG A 784 -1.89 -20.37 41.71
N SER A 785 -0.72 -20.99 41.75
CA SER A 785 -0.56 -22.44 41.60
C SER A 785 -0.98 -23.13 42.89
#